data_AF-A0A4R6VUP0-F1
#
_entry.id   AF-A0A4R6VUP0-F1
#
_cell.length_a   1.000
_cell.length_b   1.000
_cell.length_c   1.000
_cell.angle_alpha   90.00
_cell.angle_beta   90.00
_cell.angle_gamma   90.00
#
_symmetry.space_group_name_H-M   'P 1'
#
loop_
_entity.id
_entity.type
_entity.pdbx_description
1 polymer ?
#
loop_
_entity_poly.entity_id
_entity_poly.type
_entity_poly.pdbx_seq_one_letter_code
_entity_poly.pdbx_strand_id
1 'polypeptide(L)'
;MDYMRPNKMAPRGLHARLLLAFTGISLIPLLIVSATFFYVLIANLEDENFAKLEFVNEAKQAEIRQYLQFASRQADSLSQTNIVRYSIGEFYGFSYGFREISPEPEEAARILRAAFGVGGTASRADRDKLISTALIYDNMHAQFHGEYQAFIDSAEYDNLYLVNNQGRIVYSVEKDNYLATSIYGPLANAPVAQISQKLLSTEEDLGIVFHDFDEDAVTGHFAAYLAVKVKFYSRPSGVVVFRLPTNGVERLVQSETREAGRVFLLSSNRQVLSHPSESDYTIGDKPGAARTLRPTSDRETAKVSNGLTNGPALAAFGGVRVFDRDWLLVSEVPTSQAYASVNTLIATVSALALLAIPILFFIATRLASSATRPILRITNTAEAIAAGDLNRTMPDIEKPIELKRLADSFGRMRDAVRDQLSQINANVAAIEEKNAQLEEADRMKDTFLANTSHELRTPLNGIVGISETLTAGAAGDLSERQRSQLQLITFSARKLSRLVDDLLDLYRIRQGRMRLDMHPVDVATSVRNVLLLSEPLLRGEPVTLEVDIAKDTPLVMADPVRLEQILHNLVGNAIKYTEAGTIRITAEAQDGTVQISIADTGMGISEADLGRMFKPLEQADGVDTARKTGGTGLGLTIARHLATILGGELWANSTLGEGSVFTLKLKSATAKDFELEGAPAIARQSEGYQEKLNSSDESWLQEDQPIKDGVPEILVVDDEPINLQVLRNVLLPQGFGVRTADNGATALELIDKHRPNLIILDVMMPDLSGLEVARRLRERFDRLELPIIMVTARSRTRDIIAGLEAGANDYVVKPFVKDELLARVDTLLEAQRARMASAENAQLHAEMKRRIQVEDALRLSQTRMAGLLDSLNVGLWCVEETGDLFYTNRFAQDWLGIQAGTRANIKQLVSEQEFGELLANCREDGAARLENVHLKNKDEKVSLHAFEMDQEVGGGLNIIILPSSNGDWANAPDPAILRRALDTIEVPSIASTAVSTESNERTDDNNDAYRQTTVELMCQALNIWQKCSKKSKFDFAEQSGIWRVHLDRSSLQTRTLDKYFSIDTLPQNPRWRDVLATADYVLNHCAEGDMQTELKALKSLRDQVKQMVLDGAAKIG
;
A
#
# COMPACT_ATOMS: atom_id res chain seq x y z
N MET A 1 -75.85 -15.28 43.73
CA MET A 1 -74.61 -14.67 44.25
C MET A 1 -73.73 -14.38 43.05
N ASP A 2 -73.93 -13.20 42.45
CA ASP A 2 -73.09 -12.63 41.38
C ASP A 2 -72.24 -11.55 42.03
N TYR A 3 -70.92 -11.73 42.09
CA TYR A 3 -70.01 -10.61 42.37
C TYR A 3 -68.70 -10.74 41.61
N MET A 4 -68.32 -9.61 41.02
CA MET A 4 -67.01 -9.22 40.49
C MET A 4 -66.67 -9.57 39.03
N ARG A 5 -67.26 -8.82 38.09
CA ARG A 5 -66.56 -8.40 36.86
C ARG A 5 -65.78 -7.10 37.12
N PRO A 6 -64.48 -7.01 36.78
CA PRO A 6 -63.70 -5.79 36.91
C PRO A 6 -63.96 -4.90 35.69
N ASN A 7 -64.95 -4.02 35.77
CA ASN A 7 -65.20 -3.02 34.72
C ASN A 7 -65.35 -1.62 35.34
N LYS A 8 -64.29 -1.16 36.03
CA LYS A 8 -64.21 0.18 36.63
C LYS A 8 -62.79 0.76 36.56
N MET A 9 -62.18 0.82 35.38
CA MET A 9 -61.02 1.70 35.14
C MET A 9 -61.07 2.38 33.76
N ALA A 10 -62.24 2.43 33.10
CA ALA A 10 -62.40 3.28 31.93
C ALA A 10 -62.64 4.73 32.39
N PRO A 11 -61.78 5.70 32.03
CA PRO A 11 -62.00 7.10 32.37
C PRO A 11 -63.36 7.57 31.83
N ARG A 12 -64.18 8.17 32.71
CA ARG A 12 -65.49 8.73 32.36
C ARG A 12 -65.30 10.15 31.81
N GLY A 13 -65.63 10.35 30.54
CA GLY A 13 -65.55 11.65 29.85
C GLY A 13 -64.58 11.67 28.67
N LEU A 14 -64.92 12.43 27.62
CA LEU A 14 -64.14 12.55 26.38
C LEU A 14 -62.71 13.03 26.64
N HIS A 15 -62.53 13.98 27.57
CA HIS A 15 -61.24 14.55 27.93
C HIS A 15 -60.25 13.50 28.47
N ALA A 16 -60.69 12.67 29.42
CA ALA A 16 -59.83 11.70 30.07
C ALA A 16 -59.48 10.52 29.15
N ARG A 17 -60.34 10.18 28.18
CA ARG A 17 -60.02 9.21 27.11
C ARG A 17 -59.00 9.77 26.11
N LEU A 18 -59.16 11.03 25.69
CA LEU A 18 -58.20 11.70 24.79
C LEU A 18 -56.83 11.89 25.46
N LEU A 19 -56.80 12.24 26.74
CA LEU A 19 -55.56 12.35 27.50
C LEU A 19 -54.79 11.03 27.50
N LEU A 20 -55.47 9.92 27.83
CA LEU A 20 -54.88 8.58 27.86
C LEU A 20 -54.41 8.15 26.45
N ALA A 21 -55.21 8.43 25.42
CA ALA A 21 -54.83 8.15 24.03
C ALA A 21 -53.58 8.94 23.60
N PHE A 22 -53.52 10.25 23.86
CA PHE A 22 -52.35 11.06 23.51
C PHE A 22 -51.11 10.68 24.30
N THR A 23 -51.23 10.39 25.61
CA THR A 23 -50.08 9.88 26.38
C THR A 23 -49.61 8.53 25.87
N GLY A 24 -50.52 7.61 25.53
CA GLY A 24 -50.16 6.32 24.94
C GLY A 24 -49.46 6.44 23.59
N ILE A 25 -50.00 7.26 22.69
CA ILE A 25 -49.43 7.50 21.35
C ILE A 25 -48.05 8.16 21.43
N SER A 26 -47.80 9.03 22.42
CA SER A 26 -46.48 9.67 22.57
C SER A 26 -45.47 8.82 23.33
N LEU A 27 -45.87 8.09 24.37
CA LEU A 27 -44.94 7.40 25.27
C LEU A 27 -44.56 6.00 24.78
N ILE A 28 -45.49 5.25 24.17
CA ILE A 28 -45.23 3.87 23.74
C ILE A 28 -44.14 3.82 22.64
N PRO A 29 -44.21 4.62 21.56
CA PRO A 29 -43.15 4.61 20.54
C PRO A 29 -41.80 5.07 21.10
N LEU A 30 -41.79 6.04 22.01
CA LEU A 30 -40.55 6.51 22.65
C LEU A 30 -39.86 5.41 23.45
N LEU A 31 -40.63 4.65 24.25
CA LEU A 31 -40.10 3.53 25.03
C LEU A 31 -39.60 2.40 24.14
N ILE A 32 -40.33 2.07 23.07
CA ILE A 32 -39.91 1.03 22.11
C ILE A 32 -38.63 1.45 21.40
N VAL A 33 -38.59 2.66 20.84
CA VAL A 33 -37.40 3.19 20.14
C VAL A 33 -36.20 3.26 21.08
N SER A 34 -36.40 3.74 22.32
CA SER A 34 -35.32 3.80 23.30
C SER A 34 -34.80 2.41 23.67
N ALA A 35 -35.69 1.42 23.89
CA ALA A 35 -35.30 0.05 24.20
C ALA A 35 -34.55 -0.61 23.03
N THR A 36 -35.04 -0.45 21.80
CA THR A 36 -34.38 -0.97 20.60
C THR A 36 -33.04 -0.29 20.37
N PHE A 37 -32.95 1.04 20.55
CA PHE A 37 -31.70 1.78 20.42
C PHE A 37 -30.64 1.28 21.43
N PHE A 38 -31.01 1.11 22.71
CA PHE A 38 -30.07 0.58 23.70
C PHE A 38 -29.66 -0.86 23.42
N TYR A 39 -30.60 -1.71 22.99
CA TYR A 39 -30.29 -3.09 22.61
C TYR A 39 -29.27 -3.14 21.47
N VAL A 40 -29.48 -2.36 20.40
CA VAL A 40 -28.57 -2.29 19.25
C VAL A 40 -27.22 -1.68 19.65
N LEU A 41 -27.23 -0.62 20.46
CA LEU A 41 -26.01 0.05 20.90
C LEU A 41 -25.13 -0.88 21.76
N ILE A 42 -25.73 -1.62 22.70
CA ILE A 42 -25.00 -2.57 23.54
C ILE A 42 -24.43 -3.70 22.68
N ALA A 43 -25.21 -4.26 21.75
CA ALA A 43 -24.74 -5.30 20.84
C ALA A 43 -23.55 -4.83 19.98
N ASN A 44 -23.67 -3.66 19.35
CA ASN A 44 -22.60 -3.10 18.52
C ASN A 44 -21.31 -2.85 19.31
N LEU A 45 -21.41 -2.43 20.57
CA LEU A 45 -20.24 -2.18 21.41
C LEU A 45 -19.61 -3.45 21.95
N GLU A 46 -20.37 -4.52 22.16
CA GLU A 46 -19.81 -5.85 22.42
C GLU A 46 -19.02 -6.32 21.20
N ASP A 47 -19.60 -6.24 20.00
CA ASP A 47 -18.94 -6.62 18.75
C ASP A 47 -17.67 -5.80 18.49
N GLU A 48 -17.72 -4.48 18.70
CA GLU A 48 -16.55 -3.60 18.55
C GLU A 48 -15.43 -3.94 19.54
N ASN A 49 -15.76 -4.17 20.82
CA ASN A 49 -14.76 -4.55 21.83
C ASN A 49 -14.18 -5.93 21.55
N PHE A 50 -14.99 -6.90 21.08
CA PHE A 50 -14.50 -8.21 20.69
C PHE A 50 -13.58 -8.13 19.47
N ALA A 51 -13.94 -7.35 18.45
CA ALA A 51 -13.08 -7.13 17.29
C ALA A 51 -11.75 -6.47 17.68
N LYS A 52 -11.77 -5.50 18.60
CA LYS A 52 -10.55 -4.87 19.13
C LYS A 52 -9.67 -5.88 19.88
N LEU A 53 -10.28 -6.69 20.75
CA LEU A 53 -9.59 -7.73 21.50
C LEU A 53 -9.00 -8.83 20.60
N GLU A 54 -9.72 -9.23 19.56
CA GLU A 54 -9.25 -10.20 18.56
C GLU A 54 -8.07 -9.64 17.78
N PHE A 55 -8.14 -8.38 17.33
CA PHE A 55 -7.04 -7.70 16.66
C PHE A 55 -5.79 -7.63 17.52
N VAL A 56 -5.93 -7.24 18.80
CA VAL A 56 -4.80 -7.22 19.75
C VAL A 56 -4.21 -8.61 19.94
N ASN A 57 -5.06 -9.62 20.10
CA ASN A 57 -4.61 -11.00 20.22
C ASN A 57 -3.79 -11.37 18.97
N GLU A 58 -4.36 -11.22 17.77
CA GLU A 58 -3.69 -11.57 16.51
C GLU A 58 -2.35 -10.84 16.30
N ALA A 59 -2.31 -9.53 16.54
CA ALA A 59 -1.10 -8.73 16.45
C ALA A 59 -0.02 -9.25 17.43
N LYS A 60 -0.40 -9.48 18.69
CA LYS A 60 0.53 -9.98 19.71
C LYS A 60 0.98 -11.40 19.47
N GLN A 61 0.12 -12.27 18.94
CA GLN A 61 0.54 -13.61 18.52
C GLN A 61 1.60 -13.54 17.41
N ALA A 62 1.43 -12.65 16.43
CA ALA A 62 2.39 -12.47 15.34
C ALA A 62 3.74 -11.92 15.87
N GLU A 63 3.69 -10.92 16.74
CA GLU A 63 4.88 -10.39 17.42
C GLU A 63 5.63 -11.46 18.21
N ILE A 64 4.93 -12.26 19.04
CA ILE A 64 5.56 -13.34 19.83
C ILE A 64 6.22 -14.38 18.91
N ARG A 65 5.54 -14.78 17.83
CA ARG A 65 6.12 -15.71 16.85
C ARG A 65 7.37 -15.13 16.20
N GLN A 66 7.36 -13.85 15.84
CA GLN A 66 8.50 -13.18 15.23
C GLN A 66 9.67 -13.06 16.21
N TYR A 67 9.42 -12.70 17.47
CA TYR A 67 10.43 -12.63 18.52
C TYR A 67 11.13 -13.98 18.73
N LEU A 68 10.36 -15.07 18.84
CA LEU A 68 10.92 -16.40 19.05
C LEU A 68 11.66 -16.92 17.80
N GLN A 69 11.18 -16.61 16.60
CA GLN A 69 11.91 -16.89 15.36
C GLN A 69 13.21 -16.10 15.29
N PHE A 70 13.22 -14.85 15.74
CA PHE A 70 14.43 -14.03 15.78
C PHE A 70 15.46 -14.60 16.76
N ALA A 71 15.06 -14.90 18.01
CA ALA A 71 15.93 -15.55 18.98
C ALA A 71 16.48 -16.88 18.44
N SER A 72 15.60 -17.72 17.91
CA SER A 72 15.96 -19.00 17.29
C SER A 72 17.00 -18.86 16.16
N ARG A 73 16.88 -17.83 15.31
CA ARG A 73 17.87 -17.55 14.26
C ARG A 73 19.20 -17.05 14.82
N GLN A 74 19.20 -16.28 15.91
CA GLN A 74 20.43 -15.88 16.59
C GLN A 74 21.18 -17.09 17.15
N ALA A 75 20.47 -18.01 17.81
CA ALA A 75 21.04 -19.25 18.32
C ALA A 75 21.63 -20.13 17.21
N ASP A 76 20.89 -20.33 16.12
CA ASP A 76 21.36 -21.10 14.96
C ASP A 76 22.60 -20.46 14.33
N SER A 77 22.55 -19.14 14.08
CA SER A 77 23.67 -18.39 13.50
C SER A 77 24.92 -18.51 14.35
N LEU A 78 24.83 -18.37 15.67
CA LEU A 78 25.99 -18.51 16.56
C LEU A 78 26.53 -19.96 16.53
N SER A 79 25.64 -20.95 16.57
CA SER A 79 26.03 -22.38 16.58
C SER A 79 26.82 -22.80 15.34
N GLN A 80 26.59 -22.13 14.21
CA GLN A 80 27.29 -22.37 12.95
C GLN A 80 28.62 -21.64 12.84
N THR A 81 28.92 -20.70 13.75
CA THR A 81 30.19 -19.97 13.75
C THR A 81 31.37 -20.86 14.09
N ASN A 82 32.53 -20.43 13.61
CA ASN A 82 33.81 -21.02 13.96
C ASN A 82 34.09 -20.94 15.47
N ILE A 83 33.62 -19.90 16.15
CA ILE A 83 33.84 -19.65 17.59
C ILE A 83 33.29 -20.83 18.41
N VAL A 84 32.04 -21.20 18.15
CA VAL A 84 31.39 -22.34 18.81
C VAL A 84 32.07 -23.67 18.46
N ARG A 85 32.34 -23.89 17.17
CA ARG A 85 32.97 -25.12 16.69
C ARG A 85 34.34 -25.37 17.32
N TYR A 86 35.16 -24.33 17.41
CA TYR A 86 36.51 -24.43 17.95
C TYR A 86 36.54 -24.42 19.49
N SER A 87 35.63 -23.72 20.15
CA SER A 87 35.62 -23.65 21.63
C SER A 87 35.06 -24.91 22.32
N ILE A 88 34.23 -25.72 21.66
CA ILE A 88 33.75 -27.02 22.19
C ILE A 88 34.73 -28.18 21.96
N GLY A 89 35.67 -28.03 21.02
CA GLY A 89 36.47 -29.12 20.45
C GLY A 89 37.23 -30.00 21.45
N GLU A 90 37.41 -31.27 21.09
CA GLU A 90 38.18 -32.22 21.91
C GLU A 90 39.69 -32.04 21.79
N PHE A 91 40.20 -31.44 20.72
CA PHE A 91 41.65 -31.28 20.49
C PHE A 91 42.16 -29.87 20.82
N TYR A 92 41.26 -28.89 20.84
CA TYR A 92 41.48 -27.48 21.19
C TYR A 92 40.13 -26.93 21.67
N GLY A 93 40.12 -26.06 22.68
CA GLY A 93 38.90 -25.51 23.28
C GLY A 93 38.66 -25.90 24.75
N PHE A 94 37.48 -25.58 25.27
CA PHE A 94 37.10 -25.78 26.68
C PHE A 94 37.06 -27.25 27.09
N SER A 95 36.71 -28.17 26.19
CA SER A 95 36.73 -29.61 26.49
C SER A 95 38.15 -30.14 26.68
N TYR A 96 39.11 -29.67 25.87
CA TYR A 96 40.52 -29.97 26.04
C TYR A 96 41.06 -29.34 27.33
N GLY A 97 40.86 -28.03 27.50
CA GLY A 97 41.31 -27.29 28.67
C GLY A 97 40.78 -27.87 29.98
N PHE A 98 39.56 -28.41 30.00
CA PHE A 98 38.99 -29.09 31.16
C PHE A 98 39.73 -30.38 31.54
N ARG A 99 40.14 -31.20 30.58
CA ARG A 99 40.85 -32.47 30.84
C ARG A 99 42.28 -32.26 31.32
N GLU A 100 42.91 -31.15 30.92
CA GLU A 100 44.25 -30.78 31.37
C GLU A 100 44.28 -30.30 32.83
N ILE A 101 43.14 -29.93 33.42
CA ILE A 101 43.07 -29.54 34.85
C ILE A 101 43.36 -30.74 35.75
N SER A 102 42.76 -31.89 35.46
CA SER A 102 42.98 -33.15 36.16
C SER A 102 42.50 -34.33 35.31
N PRO A 103 43.22 -35.47 35.32
CA PRO A 103 42.76 -36.69 34.68
C PRO A 103 41.47 -37.27 35.29
N GLU A 104 41.13 -36.89 36.54
CA GLU A 104 39.85 -37.23 37.15
C GLU A 104 38.80 -36.13 36.89
N PRO A 105 37.70 -36.42 36.14
CA PRO A 105 36.73 -35.40 35.71
C PRO A 105 36.01 -34.68 36.86
N GLU A 106 35.72 -35.38 37.96
CA GLU A 106 35.05 -34.78 39.13
C GLU A 106 36.00 -33.85 39.91
N GLU A 107 37.29 -34.18 39.93
CA GLU A 107 38.32 -33.34 40.52
C GLU A 107 38.56 -32.08 39.68
N ALA A 108 38.65 -32.24 38.35
CA ALA A 108 38.70 -31.11 37.41
C ALA A 108 37.48 -30.19 37.56
N ALA A 109 36.28 -30.77 37.73
CA ALA A 109 35.05 -30.01 37.96
C ALA A 109 35.09 -29.21 39.26
N ARG A 110 35.56 -29.83 40.34
CA ARG A 110 35.69 -29.18 41.66
C ARG A 110 36.67 -28.01 41.61
N ILE A 111 37.83 -28.20 40.97
CA ILE A 111 38.85 -27.14 40.78
C ILE A 111 38.27 -25.99 39.96
N LEU A 112 37.62 -26.30 38.83
CA LEU A 112 37.06 -25.29 37.92
C LEU A 112 35.94 -24.48 38.58
N ARG A 113 35.00 -25.16 39.25
CA ARG A 113 33.89 -24.51 39.97
C ARG A 113 34.42 -23.61 41.09
N ALA A 114 35.42 -24.06 41.84
CA ALA A 114 36.03 -23.27 42.89
C ALA A 114 36.79 -22.04 42.32
N ALA A 115 37.49 -22.19 41.20
CA ALA A 115 38.21 -21.10 40.52
C ALA A 115 37.25 -19.96 40.13
N PHE A 116 36.07 -20.29 39.61
CA PHE A 116 35.04 -19.30 39.24
C PHE A 116 34.04 -18.96 40.36
N GLY A 117 34.22 -19.49 41.58
CA GLY A 117 33.38 -19.18 42.73
C GLY A 117 31.97 -19.80 42.70
N VAL A 118 31.78 -20.85 41.90
CA VAL A 118 30.50 -21.55 41.75
C VAL A 118 30.23 -22.44 42.96
N GLY A 119 29.22 -22.08 43.77
CA GLY A 119 28.77 -22.88 44.91
C GLY A 119 29.52 -22.67 46.24
N GLY A 120 30.34 -21.62 46.40
CA GLY A 120 30.95 -21.30 47.70
C GLY A 120 32.06 -20.25 47.72
N THR A 121 32.36 -19.77 48.94
CA THR A 121 33.26 -18.64 49.28
C THR A 121 34.75 -19.00 49.23
N ALA A 122 35.29 -19.33 48.05
CA ALA A 122 36.75 -19.34 47.88
C ALA A 122 37.30 -17.89 47.98
N SER A 123 38.34 -17.67 48.77
CA SER A 123 39.04 -16.38 48.86
C SER A 123 39.65 -16.01 47.52
N ARG A 124 39.80 -14.71 47.22
CA ARG A 124 40.38 -14.24 45.95
C ARG A 124 41.78 -14.86 45.69
N ALA A 125 42.59 -14.98 46.74
CA ALA A 125 43.92 -15.60 46.65
C ALA A 125 43.87 -17.11 46.32
N ASP A 126 42.86 -17.82 46.80
CA ASP A 126 42.66 -19.24 46.48
C ASP A 126 42.20 -19.42 45.03
N ARG A 127 41.39 -18.48 44.52
CA ARG A 127 40.95 -18.47 43.11
C ARG A 127 42.12 -18.21 42.18
N ASP A 128 42.95 -17.20 42.44
CA ASP A 128 44.13 -16.90 41.60
C ASP A 128 45.08 -18.10 41.53
N LYS A 129 45.24 -18.83 42.65
CA LYS A 129 46.01 -20.07 42.70
C LYS A 129 45.37 -21.20 41.89
N LEU A 130 44.05 -21.39 41.98
CA LEU A 130 43.33 -22.42 41.21
C LEU A 130 43.28 -22.10 39.71
N ILE A 131 43.18 -20.83 39.33
CA ILE A 131 43.28 -20.37 37.94
C ILE A 131 44.67 -20.69 37.38
N SER A 132 45.73 -20.50 38.17
CA SER A 132 47.08 -20.91 37.76
C SER A 132 47.23 -22.43 37.53
N THR A 133 46.46 -23.25 38.25
CA THR A 133 46.39 -24.71 38.04
C THR A 133 45.64 -25.07 36.76
N ALA A 134 44.75 -24.20 36.28
CA ALA A 134 43.93 -24.40 35.08
C ALA A 134 44.36 -23.48 33.92
N LEU A 135 45.66 -23.23 33.75
CA LEU A 135 46.21 -22.25 32.81
C LEU A 135 45.69 -22.41 31.36
N ILE A 136 45.57 -23.65 30.88
CA ILE A 136 45.05 -23.92 29.53
C ILE A 136 43.58 -23.51 29.43
N TYR A 137 42.77 -23.81 30.44
CA TYR A 137 41.37 -23.39 30.48
C TYR A 137 41.25 -21.87 30.58
N ASP A 138 42.09 -21.22 31.39
CA ASP A 138 42.10 -19.76 31.55
C ASP A 138 42.46 -19.04 30.25
N ASN A 139 43.46 -19.55 29.50
CA ASN A 139 43.79 -19.03 28.18
C ASN A 139 42.61 -19.16 27.19
N MET A 140 41.91 -20.31 27.18
CA MET A 140 40.70 -20.49 26.35
C MET A 140 39.59 -19.55 26.80
N HIS A 141 39.44 -19.33 28.10
CA HIS A 141 38.48 -18.38 28.65
C HIS A 141 38.79 -16.95 28.19
N ALA A 142 40.03 -16.49 28.32
CA ALA A 142 40.46 -15.17 27.85
C ALA A 142 40.25 -14.99 26.34
N GLN A 143 40.42 -16.06 25.57
CA GLN A 143 40.25 -16.04 24.11
C GLN A 143 38.79 -15.93 23.68
N PHE A 144 37.88 -16.73 24.24
CA PHE A 144 36.51 -16.87 23.72
C PHE A 144 35.43 -16.16 24.55
N HIS A 145 35.68 -15.87 25.83
CA HIS A 145 34.64 -15.33 26.73
C HIS A 145 34.13 -13.96 26.26
N GLY A 146 35.00 -13.07 25.79
CA GLY A 146 34.60 -11.73 25.34
C GLY A 146 33.62 -11.76 24.18
N GLU A 147 33.77 -12.69 23.24
CA GLU A 147 32.85 -12.85 22.11
C GLU A 147 31.50 -13.41 22.56
N TYR A 148 31.49 -14.38 23.47
CA TYR A 148 30.25 -14.91 24.04
C TYR A 148 29.51 -13.88 24.89
N GLN A 149 30.22 -13.07 25.67
CA GLN A 149 29.63 -11.98 26.44
C GLN A 149 29.00 -10.93 25.52
N ALA A 150 29.72 -10.49 24.48
CA ALA A 150 29.20 -9.54 23.50
C ALA A 150 27.95 -10.08 22.76
N PHE A 151 27.90 -11.38 22.50
CA PHE A 151 26.70 -12.01 21.96
C PHE A 151 25.54 -11.96 22.95
N ILE A 152 25.74 -12.38 24.21
CA ILE A 152 24.69 -12.35 25.25
C ILE A 152 24.18 -10.92 25.50
N ASP A 153 25.07 -9.93 25.55
CA ASP A 153 24.71 -8.52 25.76
C ASP A 153 23.85 -7.93 24.62
N SER A 154 23.89 -8.53 23.43
CA SER A 154 23.15 -8.09 22.23
C SER A 154 22.04 -9.04 21.77
N ALA A 155 21.94 -10.24 22.37
CA ALA A 155 20.96 -11.25 22.05
C ALA A 155 19.81 -11.26 23.07
N GLU A 156 18.77 -12.06 22.80
CA GLU A 156 17.64 -12.23 23.72
C GLU A 156 17.92 -13.19 24.88
N TYR A 157 19.14 -13.72 24.97
CA TYR A 157 19.55 -14.73 25.95
C TYR A 157 20.30 -14.09 27.11
N ASP A 158 20.17 -14.63 28.31
CA ASP A 158 20.93 -14.17 29.49
C ASP A 158 22.10 -15.10 29.84
N ASN A 159 22.12 -16.33 29.29
CA ASN A 159 23.21 -17.25 29.48
C ASN A 159 23.35 -18.23 28.31
N LEU A 160 24.54 -18.79 28.17
CA LEU A 160 24.91 -19.80 27.18
C LEU A 160 25.75 -20.88 27.84
N TYR A 161 25.47 -22.13 27.49
CA TYR A 161 26.19 -23.32 27.95
C TYR A 161 26.78 -24.09 26.77
N LEU A 162 28.02 -24.56 26.93
CA LEU A 162 28.66 -25.47 25.99
C LEU A 162 28.71 -26.86 26.61
N VAL A 163 28.07 -27.83 25.95
CA VAL A 163 28.03 -29.24 26.35
C VAL A 163 28.86 -30.05 25.36
N ASN A 164 29.85 -30.78 25.85
CA ASN A 164 30.69 -31.62 24.99
C ASN A 164 29.96 -32.92 24.58
N ASN A 165 30.56 -33.70 23.67
CA ASN A 165 30.02 -34.99 23.22
C ASN A 165 29.84 -36.04 24.34
N GLN A 166 30.55 -35.90 25.47
CA GLN A 166 30.43 -36.74 26.67
C GLN A 166 29.30 -36.29 27.59
N GLY A 167 28.57 -35.22 27.25
CA GLY A 167 27.48 -34.68 28.04
C GLY A 167 27.93 -33.89 29.27
N ARG A 168 29.14 -33.35 29.28
CA ARG A 168 29.63 -32.46 30.35
C ARG A 168 29.53 -31.00 29.91
N ILE A 169 29.05 -30.15 30.81
CA ILE A 169 28.93 -28.71 30.61
C ILE A 169 30.30 -28.09 30.89
N VAL A 170 31.07 -27.83 29.83
CA VAL A 170 32.47 -27.39 29.92
C VAL A 170 32.60 -25.88 30.05
N TYR A 171 31.56 -25.11 29.73
CA TYR A 171 31.56 -23.65 29.81
C TYR A 171 30.14 -23.11 30.02
N SER A 172 30.05 -22.00 30.75
CA SER A 172 28.87 -21.14 30.90
C SER A 172 29.33 -19.69 30.88
N VAL A 173 28.52 -18.75 30.41
CA VAL A 173 28.83 -17.31 30.47
C VAL A 173 28.73 -16.80 31.90
N GLU A 174 27.57 -17.01 32.55
CA GLU A 174 27.29 -16.56 33.93
C GLU A 174 28.02 -17.36 35.03
N LYS A 175 28.68 -18.48 34.67
CA LYS A 175 29.33 -19.39 35.63
C LYS A 175 28.39 -19.88 36.74
N ASP A 176 27.16 -20.23 36.38
CA ASP A 176 26.18 -20.71 37.35
C ASP A 176 26.42 -22.17 37.77
N ASN A 177 25.46 -22.72 38.54
CA ASN A 177 25.55 -24.07 39.12
C ASN A 177 25.66 -25.22 38.09
N TYR A 178 25.45 -24.99 36.80
CA TYR A 178 25.66 -26.00 35.75
C TYR A 178 27.12 -26.17 35.36
N LEU A 179 27.99 -25.19 35.60
CA LEU A 179 29.38 -25.25 35.15
C LEU A 179 30.08 -26.51 35.68
N ALA A 180 30.78 -27.20 34.78
CA ALA A 180 31.54 -28.43 35.01
C ALA A 180 30.73 -29.68 35.39
N THR A 181 29.39 -29.62 35.35
CA THR A 181 28.52 -30.75 35.71
C THR A 181 28.26 -31.70 34.53
N SER A 182 27.92 -32.94 34.84
CA SER A 182 27.48 -33.94 33.85
C SER A 182 25.97 -33.99 33.74
N ILE A 183 25.46 -34.05 32.51
CA ILE A 183 24.02 -34.18 32.23
C ILE A 183 23.48 -35.58 32.52
N TYR A 184 24.32 -36.61 32.66
CA TYR A 184 23.89 -38.01 32.86
C TYR A 184 23.79 -38.45 34.34
N GLY A 185 24.02 -37.54 35.29
CA GLY A 185 24.06 -37.82 36.72
C GLY A 185 22.84 -37.27 37.51
N PRO A 186 23.03 -36.70 38.72
CA PRO A 186 21.93 -36.22 39.56
C PRO A 186 21.12 -35.07 38.93
N LEU A 187 21.64 -34.45 37.87
CA LEU A 187 21.01 -33.38 37.11
C LEU A 187 20.30 -33.87 35.84
N ALA A 188 20.12 -35.18 35.64
CA ALA A 188 19.51 -35.73 34.43
C ALA A 188 18.08 -35.20 34.16
N ASN A 189 17.35 -34.84 35.21
CA ASN A 189 16.00 -34.27 35.10
C ASN A 189 15.99 -32.75 34.88
N ALA A 190 17.14 -32.07 34.95
CA ALA A 190 17.22 -30.62 34.78
C ALA A 190 16.95 -30.20 33.32
N PRO A 191 16.37 -29.02 33.05
CA PRO A 191 15.98 -28.60 31.70
C PRO A 191 17.13 -28.68 30.69
N VAL A 192 18.31 -28.18 31.05
CA VAL A 192 19.53 -28.19 30.21
C VAL A 192 19.98 -29.62 29.90
N ALA A 193 19.86 -30.53 30.86
CA ALA A 193 20.23 -31.93 30.68
C ALA A 193 19.27 -32.64 29.73
N GLN A 194 17.95 -32.46 29.89
CA GLN A 194 16.94 -33.13 29.06
C GLN A 194 17.08 -32.78 27.57
N ILE A 195 17.23 -31.50 27.24
CA ILE A 195 17.37 -31.06 25.83
C ILE A 195 18.72 -31.47 25.24
N SER A 196 19.79 -31.42 26.02
CA SER A 196 21.12 -31.81 25.56
C SER A 196 21.21 -33.32 25.33
N GLN A 197 20.64 -34.13 26.23
CA GLN A 197 20.57 -35.58 26.05
C GLN A 197 19.80 -35.95 24.79
N LYS A 198 18.64 -35.31 24.54
CA LYS A 198 17.83 -35.54 23.33
C LYS A 198 18.60 -35.29 22.04
N LEU A 199 19.44 -34.24 21.99
CA LEU A 199 20.26 -33.92 20.82
C LEU A 199 21.51 -34.80 20.68
N LEU A 200 22.12 -35.21 21.80
CA LEU A 200 23.30 -36.08 21.80
C LEU A 200 22.94 -37.54 21.49
N SER A 201 21.75 -38.01 21.87
CA SER A 201 21.30 -39.39 21.64
C SER A 201 20.86 -39.70 20.20
N THR A 202 20.51 -38.67 19.42
CA THR A 202 19.92 -38.83 18.08
C THR A 202 20.94 -38.46 17.01
N GLU A 203 21.14 -39.33 16.01
CA GLU A 203 22.03 -39.03 14.86
C GLU A 203 21.40 -38.03 13.87
N GLU A 204 20.06 -38.02 13.77
CA GLU A 204 19.32 -37.07 12.93
C GLU A 204 19.52 -35.61 13.36
N ASP A 205 19.50 -34.72 12.38
CA ASP A 205 19.55 -33.28 12.61
C ASP A 205 18.16 -32.77 12.99
N LEU A 206 17.88 -32.77 14.29
CA LEU A 206 16.61 -32.27 14.85
C LEU A 206 16.48 -30.74 14.78
N GLY A 207 17.49 -30.03 14.26
CA GLY A 207 17.56 -28.58 14.30
C GLY A 207 17.62 -28.06 15.73
N ILE A 208 16.74 -27.10 16.05
CA ILE A 208 16.67 -26.47 17.36
C ILE A 208 15.65 -27.20 18.23
N VAL A 209 16.09 -27.64 19.41
CA VAL A 209 15.21 -28.26 20.41
C VAL A 209 14.87 -27.23 21.48
N PHE A 210 13.57 -27.07 21.73
CA PHE A 210 13.02 -26.10 22.69
C PHE A 210 12.51 -26.80 23.95
N HIS A 211 12.87 -26.30 25.13
CA HIS A 211 12.23 -26.58 26.40
C HIS A 211 11.45 -25.35 26.85
N ASP A 212 10.18 -25.56 27.18
CA ASP A 212 9.29 -24.47 27.60
C ASP A 212 9.73 -23.85 28.94
N PHE A 213 9.17 -22.68 29.25
CA PHE A 213 9.41 -21.99 30.51
C PHE A 213 8.97 -22.86 31.69
N ASP A 214 9.91 -23.14 32.57
CA ASP A 214 9.68 -23.83 33.84
C ASP A 214 10.66 -23.33 34.90
N GLU A 215 10.38 -23.65 36.16
CA GLU A 215 11.28 -23.34 37.26
C GLU A 215 12.47 -24.31 37.25
N ASP A 216 13.67 -23.78 37.01
CA ASP A 216 14.89 -24.56 37.02
C ASP A 216 15.39 -24.75 38.46
N ALA A 217 15.22 -25.94 39.02
CA ALA A 217 15.66 -26.28 40.37
C ALA A 217 17.19 -26.13 40.61
N VAL A 218 18.00 -26.06 39.55
CA VAL A 218 19.48 -25.93 39.65
C VAL A 218 19.91 -24.48 39.83
N THR A 219 19.27 -23.59 39.08
CA THR A 219 19.64 -22.16 39.03
C THR A 219 18.65 -21.25 39.77
N GLY A 220 17.43 -21.73 40.04
CA GLY A 220 16.34 -20.97 40.63
C GLY A 220 15.65 -20.01 39.65
N HIS A 221 16.01 -20.02 38.37
CA HIS A 221 15.43 -19.14 37.36
C HIS A 221 14.21 -19.78 36.70
N PHE A 222 13.21 -18.95 36.41
CA PHE A 222 12.08 -19.32 35.56
C PHE A 222 12.39 -18.91 34.12
N ALA A 223 12.83 -19.87 33.30
CA ALA A 223 13.38 -19.62 31.97
C ALA A 223 13.07 -20.77 31.01
N ALA A 224 13.10 -20.47 29.72
CA ALA A 224 13.06 -21.46 28.65
C ALA A 224 14.48 -21.75 28.14
N TYR A 225 14.66 -22.88 27.46
CA TYR A 225 15.98 -23.28 26.96
C TYR A 225 15.92 -23.71 25.50
N LEU A 226 16.86 -23.22 24.69
CA LEU A 226 17.03 -23.61 23.30
C LEU A 226 18.35 -24.34 23.14
N ALA A 227 18.35 -25.52 22.55
CA ALA A 227 19.56 -26.29 22.31
C ALA A 227 19.78 -26.54 20.82
N VAL A 228 21.03 -26.40 20.38
CA VAL A 228 21.44 -26.62 18.99
C VAL A 228 22.66 -27.54 18.95
N LYS A 229 22.61 -28.54 18.07
CA LYS A 229 23.69 -29.51 17.90
C LYS A 229 24.83 -28.91 17.08
N VAL A 230 26.05 -29.02 17.59
CA VAL A 230 27.25 -28.53 16.89
C VAL A 230 27.93 -29.67 16.16
N LYS A 231 28.14 -29.49 14.85
CA LYS A 231 28.86 -30.42 13.99
C LYS A 231 30.20 -29.82 13.57
N PHE A 232 31.24 -30.63 13.61
CA PHE A 232 32.58 -30.29 13.12
C PHE A 232 33.04 -31.39 12.16
N TYR A 233 33.36 -31.04 10.90
CA TYR A 233 33.70 -31.98 9.82
C TYR A 233 32.82 -33.25 9.79
N SER A 234 31.50 -33.05 9.81
CA SER A 234 30.50 -34.13 9.77
C SER A 234 30.46 -35.06 10.99
N ARG A 235 31.16 -34.75 12.08
CA ARG A 235 31.04 -35.46 13.38
C ARG A 235 30.39 -34.56 14.44
N PRO A 236 29.55 -35.11 15.34
CA PRO A 236 28.99 -34.34 16.44
C PRO A 236 30.08 -33.95 17.45
N SER A 237 30.26 -32.66 17.67
CA SER A 237 31.25 -32.14 18.64
C SER A 237 30.65 -31.80 19.99
N GLY A 238 29.34 -31.50 20.03
CA GLY A 238 28.65 -31.15 21.26
C GLY A 238 27.31 -30.46 21.00
N VAL A 239 26.80 -29.78 22.01
CA VAL A 239 25.55 -29.02 21.99
C VAL A 239 25.79 -27.65 22.61
N VAL A 240 25.24 -26.60 22.01
CA VAL A 240 25.12 -25.28 22.65
C VAL A 240 23.71 -25.14 23.18
N VAL A 241 23.57 -24.68 24.42
CA VAL A 241 22.29 -24.40 25.05
C VAL A 241 22.22 -22.92 25.40
N PHE A 242 21.12 -22.27 25.06
CA PHE A 242 20.83 -20.88 25.35
C PHE A 242 19.69 -20.79 26.35
N ARG A 243 19.85 -19.96 27.39
CA ARG A 243 18.79 -19.67 28.36
C ARG A 243 18.05 -18.40 27.95
N LEU A 244 16.74 -18.53 27.80
CA LEU A 244 15.83 -17.46 27.37
C LEU A 244 15.04 -16.97 28.59
N PRO A 245 15.30 -15.75 29.10
CA PRO A 245 14.52 -15.15 30.19
C PRO A 245 13.14 -14.69 29.71
N THR A 246 12.22 -14.43 30.66
CA THR A 246 10.86 -13.93 30.34
C THR A 246 10.83 -12.46 29.90
N ASN A 247 11.85 -11.67 30.26
CA ASN A 247 11.87 -10.21 30.10
C ASN A 247 11.59 -9.73 28.66
N GLY A 248 12.10 -10.42 27.64
CA GLY A 248 11.87 -10.02 26.24
C GLY A 248 10.42 -10.23 25.82
N VAL A 249 9.83 -11.37 26.17
CA VAL A 249 8.42 -11.69 25.89
C VAL A 249 7.48 -10.82 26.72
N GLU A 250 7.82 -10.52 27.97
CA GLU A 250 7.05 -9.62 28.83
C GLU A 250 6.98 -8.20 28.24
N ARG A 251 8.13 -7.63 27.86
CA ARG A 251 8.18 -6.30 27.21
C ARG A 251 7.35 -6.27 25.92
N LEU A 252 7.37 -7.35 25.15
CA LEU A 252 6.64 -7.47 23.89
C LEU A 252 5.12 -7.51 24.11
N VAL A 253 4.66 -8.29 25.09
CA VAL A 253 3.22 -8.40 25.40
C VAL A 253 2.70 -7.11 26.02
N GLN A 254 3.50 -6.45 26.86
CA GLN A 254 3.14 -5.20 27.53
C GLN A 254 3.30 -3.95 26.66
N SER A 255 3.90 -4.03 25.47
CA SER A 255 4.03 -2.87 24.57
C SER A 255 2.67 -2.50 23.95
N GLU A 256 2.37 -1.20 23.90
CA GLU A 256 1.22 -0.59 23.20
C GLU A 256 -0.21 -1.01 23.65
N THR A 257 -0.36 -1.81 24.70
CA THR A 257 -1.65 -2.37 25.13
C THR A 257 -2.52 -1.47 26.02
N ARG A 258 -2.07 -0.24 26.34
CA ARG A 258 -2.78 0.65 27.29
C ARG A 258 -4.21 1.00 26.89
N GLU A 259 -4.52 1.07 25.60
CA GLU A 259 -5.87 1.44 25.12
C GLU A 259 -6.73 0.25 24.68
N ALA A 260 -6.17 -0.94 24.51
CA ALA A 260 -6.79 -2.02 23.74
C ALA A 260 -7.14 -3.29 24.54
N GLY A 261 -6.70 -3.38 25.80
CA GLY A 261 -7.07 -4.44 26.73
C GLY A 261 -5.87 -4.95 27.54
N ARG A 262 -6.16 -5.66 28.62
CA ARG A 262 -5.16 -6.29 29.48
C ARG A 262 -4.76 -7.64 28.87
N VAL A 263 -3.50 -7.79 28.52
CA VAL A 263 -3.00 -8.99 27.82
C VAL A 263 -2.16 -9.85 28.76
N PHE A 264 -2.48 -11.13 28.82
CA PHE A 264 -1.78 -12.17 29.56
C PHE A 264 -1.25 -13.21 28.59
N LEU A 265 -0.02 -13.66 28.84
CA LEU A 265 0.56 -14.79 28.13
C LEU A 265 0.84 -15.92 29.10
N LEU A 266 0.42 -17.12 28.74
CA LEU A 266 0.57 -18.33 29.54
C LEU A 266 1.35 -19.40 28.77
N SER A 267 2.26 -20.08 29.45
CA SER A 267 3.03 -21.21 28.89
C SER A 267 2.13 -22.43 28.62
N SER A 268 2.70 -23.48 28.01
CA SER A 268 1.95 -24.73 27.79
C SER A 268 1.50 -25.41 29.10
N ASN A 269 2.22 -25.13 30.19
CA ASN A 269 1.89 -25.58 31.56
C ASN A 269 0.93 -24.64 32.30
N ARG A 270 0.35 -23.65 31.61
CA ARG A 270 -0.55 -22.61 32.16
C ARG A 270 0.10 -21.75 33.24
N GLN A 271 1.42 -21.54 33.15
CA GLN A 271 2.14 -20.61 34.01
C GLN A 271 2.21 -19.24 33.35
N VAL A 272 2.14 -18.18 34.15
CA VAL A 272 2.20 -16.80 33.67
C VAL A 272 3.60 -16.49 33.13
N LEU A 273 3.66 -16.14 31.83
CA LEU A 273 4.85 -15.63 31.14
C LEU A 273 4.87 -14.12 31.04
N SER A 274 3.69 -13.51 30.99
CA SER A 274 3.51 -12.06 31.01
C SER A 274 2.14 -11.73 31.58
N HIS A 275 2.08 -10.66 32.37
CA HIS A 275 0.85 -10.14 32.96
C HIS A 275 0.85 -8.60 32.90
N PRO A 276 -0.31 -7.94 32.92
CA PRO A 276 -0.38 -6.49 33.06
C PRO A 276 0.02 -6.07 34.48
N SER A 277 0.55 -4.85 34.64
CA SER A 277 1.01 -4.34 35.95
C SER A 277 -0.08 -4.24 37.01
N GLU A 278 -1.35 -4.30 36.61
CA GLU A 278 -2.53 -4.19 37.49
C GLU A 278 -3.08 -5.57 37.94
N SER A 279 -2.44 -6.68 37.56
CA SER A 279 -2.89 -8.03 37.96
C SER A 279 -2.25 -8.49 39.28
N ASP A 280 -2.96 -9.36 40.01
CA ASP A 280 -2.48 -10.00 41.23
C ASP A 280 -1.52 -11.19 40.99
N TYR A 281 -1.19 -11.50 39.73
CA TYR A 281 -0.31 -12.61 39.36
C TYR A 281 1.16 -12.18 39.25
N THR A 282 2.05 -13.12 39.52
CA THR A 282 3.48 -13.03 39.28
C THR A 282 3.92 -14.04 38.21
N ILE A 283 5.10 -13.82 37.62
CA ILE A 283 5.68 -14.75 36.64
C ILE A 283 5.84 -16.15 37.27
N GLY A 284 5.38 -17.18 36.56
CA GLY A 284 5.40 -18.57 37.03
C GLY A 284 4.13 -19.03 37.77
N ASP A 285 3.23 -18.12 38.18
CA ASP A 285 1.97 -18.48 38.82
C ASP A 285 1.03 -19.25 37.88
N LYS A 286 0.17 -20.12 38.44
CA LYS A 286 -0.83 -20.89 37.68
C LYS A 286 -2.24 -20.38 37.96
N PRO A 287 -2.86 -19.56 37.08
CA PRO A 287 -4.19 -19.03 37.30
C PRO A 287 -5.24 -20.14 37.33
N GLY A 288 -6.13 -20.13 38.33
CA GLY A 288 -7.25 -21.07 38.41
C GLY A 288 -8.21 -20.96 37.22
N ALA A 289 -8.51 -19.73 36.78
CA ALA A 289 -9.38 -19.43 35.64
C ALA A 289 -8.79 -19.87 34.29
N ALA A 290 -7.46 -19.99 34.18
CA ALA A 290 -6.80 -20.49 32.97
C ALA A 290 -7.05 -21.99 32.72
N ARG A 291 -7.43 -22.76 33.75
CA ARG A 291 -7.68 -24.21 33.63
C ARG A 291 -8.98 -24.53 32.87
N THR A 292 -9.94 -23.61 32.86
CA THR A 292 -11.23 -23.76 32.17
C THR A 292 -11.19 -23.34 30.70
N LEU A 293 -10.16 -22.60 30.31
CA LEU A 293 -9.97 -22.12 28.94
C LEU A 293 -9.26 -23.21 28.11
N ARG A 294 -10.06 -24.10 27.50
CA ARG A 294 -9.56 -25.09 26.55
C ARG A 294 -9.75 -24.55 25.12
N PRO A 295 -8.67 -24.31 24.35
CA PRO A 295 -8.83 -23.98 22.94
C PRO A 295 -9.42 -25.19 22.22
N THR A 296 -10.68 -25.10 21.82
CA THR A 296 -11.33 -26.06 20.91
C THR A 296 -11.07 -25.70 19.44
N SER A 297 -10.65 -24.46 19.19
CA SER A 297 -10.22 -23.91 17.89
C SER A 297 -9.14 -22.82 18.08
N ASP A 298 -8.56 -22.31 16.99
CA ASP A 298 -7.46 -21.33 17.03
C ASP A 298 -7.85 -19.98 17.68
N ARG A 299 -9.15 -19.66 17.76
CA ARG A 299 -9.65 -18.33 18.17
C ARG A 299 -11.05 -18.41 18.78
N GLU A 300 -11.21 -17.93 20.01
CA GLU A 300 -12.52 -17.80 20.66
C GLU A 300 -12.65 -16.49 21.43
N THR A 301 -13.76 -15.79 21.24
CA THR A 301 -14.18 -14.64 22.05
C THR A 301 -15.32 -15.06 22.96
N ALA A 302 -15.23 -14.68 24.23
CA ALA A 302 -16.25 -15.01 25.21
C ALA A 302 -16.37 -13.95 26.30
N LYS A 303 -17.59 -13.80 26.81
CA LYS A 303 -17.85 -13.11 28.07
C LYS A 303 -17.58 -14.08 29.21
N VAL A 304 -16.55 -13.82 29.99
CA VAL A 304 -16.12 -14.69 31.09
C VAL A 304 -16.58 -14.07 32.40
N SER A 305 -17.23 -14.88 33.24
CA SER A 305 -17.72 -14.43 34.55
C SER A 305 -16.59 -14.23 35.56
N ASN A 306 -15.48 -14.94 35.40
CA ASN A 306 -14.27 -14.81 36.20
C ASN A 306 -13.02 -14.80 35.31
N GLY A 307 -12.67 -13.62 34.81
CA GLY A 307 -11.46 -13.37 34.02
C GLY A 307 -10.18 -13.39 34.86
N LEU A 308 -9.04 -13.20 34.21
CA LEU A 308 -7.72 -13.18 34.86
C LEU A 308 -7.50 -11.91 35.70
N THR A 309 -8.38 -10.91 35.58
CA THR A 309 -8.40 -9.69 36.40
C THR A 309 -9.39 -9.73 37.56
N ASN A 310 -9.82 -10.93 37.98
CA ASN A 310 -10.68 -11.13 39.15
C ASN A 310 -12.05 -10.43 39.03
N GLY A 311 -12.81 -10.77 37.98
CA GLY A 311 -14.17 -10.27 37.76
C GLY A 311 -14.73 -10.59 36.37
N PRO A 312 -15.97 -10.15 36.05
CA PRO A 312 -16.55 -10.36 34.73
C PRO A 312 -15.87 -9.49 33.67
N ALA A 313 -15.38 -10.13 32.60
CA ALA A 313 -14.63 -9.48 31.53
C ALA A 313 -15.09 -9.98 30.15
N LEU A 314 -14.92 -9.14 29.14
CA LEU A 314 -14.90 -9.57 27.75
C LEU A 314 -13.48 -10.03 27.44
N ALA A 315 -13.33 -11.23 26.89
CA ALA A 315 -12.02 -11.80 26.65
C ALA A 315 -11.93 -12.50 25.29
N ALA A 316 -10.77 -12.36 24.66
CA ALA A 316 -10.37 -13.08 23.46
C ALA A 316 -9.18 -13.99 23.82
N PHE A 317 -9.31 -15.26 23.47
CA PHE A 317 -8.31 -16.29 23.75
C PHE A 317 -7.83 -16.90 22.44
N GLY A 318 -6.53 -17.10 22.32
CA GLY A 318 -5.93 -17.70 21.14
C GLY A 318 -4.68 -18.50 21.46
N GLY A 319 -4.52 -19.62 20.76
CA GLY A 319 -3.35 -20.49 20.88
C GLY A 319 -2.16 -19.92 20.11
N VAL A 320 -1.01 -19.80 20.75
CA VAL A 320 0.26 -19.47 20.09
C VAL A 320 1.10 -20.72 20.03
N ARG A 321 1.18 -21.32 18.84
CA ARG A 321 2.05 -22.47 18.62
C ARG A 321 3.50 -22.02 18.52
N VAL A 322 4.28 -22.42 19.51
CA VAL A 322 5.71 -22.12 19.68
C VAL A 322 6.47 -23.43 19.58
N PHE A 323 7.18 -23.64 18.47
CA PHE A 323 7.79 -24.94 18.14
C PHE A 323 6.75 -26.09 18.21
N ASP A 324 6.86 -26.98 19.19
CA ASP A 324 5.96 -28.10 19.47
C ASP A 324 5.03 -27.86 20.68
N ARG A 325 4.97 -26.62 21.20
CA ARG A 325 4.22 -26.24 22.42
C ARG A 325 3.11 -25.24 22.11
N ASP A 326 1.98 -25.40 22.80
CA ASP A 326 0.83 -24.50 22.65
C ASP A 326 0.75 -23.56 23.85
N TRP A 327 1.13 -22.31 23.64
CA TRP A 327 0.94 -21.23 24.60
C TRP A 327 -0.47 -20.64 24.46
N LEU A 328 -0.96 -19.99 25.52
CA LEU A 328 -2.26 -19.32 25.50
C LEU A 328 -2.08 -17.82 25.69
N LEU A 329 -2.56 -17.06 24.71
CA LEU A 329 -2.65 -15.61 24.78
C LEU A 329 -4.09 -15.21 25.12
N VAL A 330 -4.24 -14.42 26.17
CA VAL A 330 -5.53 -13.95 26.67
C VAL A 330 -5.52 -12.43 26.67
N SER A 331 -6.45 -11.83 25.94
CA SER A 331 -6.67 -10.38 25.96
C SER A 331 -8.03 -10.12 26.59
N GLU A 332 -8.11 -9.29 27.63
CA GLU A 332 -9.36 -9.04 28.33
C GLU A 332 -9.61 -7.56 28.67
N VAL A 333 -10.87 -7.16 28.64
CA VAL A 333 -11.35 -5.87 29.13
C VAL A 333 -12.41 -6.12 30.22
N PRO A 334 -12.24 -5.58 31.44
CA PRO A 334 -13.27 -5.65 32.47
C PRO A 334 -14.59 -5.06 31.97
N THR A 335 -15.71 -5.74 32.25
CA THR A 335 -17.04 -5.27 31.81
C THR A 335 -17.38 -3.87 32.34
N SER A 336 -16.90 -3.53 33.54
CA SER A 336 -17.04 -2.18 34.11
C SER A 336 -16.42 -1.09 33.23
N GLN A 337 -15.31 -1.39 32.55
CA GLN A 337 -14.62 -0.49 31.64
C GLN A 337 -15.23 -0.55 30.24
N ALA A 338 -15.51 -1.75 29.72
CA ALA A 338 -16.08 -1.96 28.38
C ALA A 338 -17.42 -1.21 28.18
N TYR A 339 -18.28 -1.18 29.20
CA TYR A 339 -19.57 -0.48 29.15
C TYR A 339 -19.57 0.87 29.90
N ALA A 340 -18.42 1.40 30.32
CA ALA A 340 -18.39 2.67 31.08
C ALA A 340 -19.07 3.81 30.30
N SER A 341 -18.68 3.99 29.04
CA SER A 341 -19.26 5.00 28.14
C SER A 341 -20.76 4.77 27.92
N VAL A 342 -21.18 3.52 27.76
CA VAL A 342 -22.60 3.16 27.61
C VAL A 342 -23.39 3.50 28.85
N ASN A 343 -22.87 3.19 30.04
CA ASN A 343 -23.56 3.48 31.29
C ASN A 343 -23.75 4.99 31.48
N THR A 344 -22.78 5.81 31.07
CA THR A 344 -22.96 7.28 31.07
C THR A 344 -24.00 7.73 30.04
N LEU A 345 -24.03 7.13 28.86
CA LEU A 345 -25.03 7.43 27.84
C LEU A 345 -26.44 6.99 28.27
N ILE A 346 -26.57 5.80 28.86
CA ILE A 346 -27.82 5.31 29.47
C ILE A 346 -28.27 6.28 30.56
N ALA A 347 -27.37 6.74 31.44
CA ALA A 347 -27.72 7.67 32.50
C ALA A 347 -28.19 9.02 31.95
N THR A 348 -27.51 9.57 30.95
CA THR A 348 -27.89 10.86 30.31
C THR A 348 -29.19 10.77 29.52
N VAL A 349 -29.36 9.72 28.71
CA VAL A 349 -30.61 9.48 27.97
C VAL A 349 -31.76 9.18 28.93
N SER A 350 -31.53 8.44 30.02
CA SER A 350 -32.54 8.22 31.06
C SER A 350 -32.92 9.52 31.76
N ALA A 351 -31.97 10.41 32.03
CA ALA A 351 -32.24 11.74 32.59
C ALA A 351 -33.05 12.62 31.63
N LEU A 352 -32.72 12.60 30.33
CA LEU A 352 -33.48 13.29 29.28
C LEU A 352 -34.90 12.72 29.15
N ALA A 353 -35.06 11.39 29.19
CA ALA A 353 -36.36 10.74 29.18
C ALA A 353 -37.20 11.12 30.41
N LEU A 354 -36.58 11.17 31.60
CA LEU A 354 -37.23 11.60 32.84
C LEU A 354 -37.73 13.05 32.75
N LEU A 355 -36.99 13.94 32.04
CA LEU A 355 -37.40 15.32 31.76
C LEU A 355 -38.47 15.41 30.66
N ALA A 356 -38.43 14.52 29.66
CA ALA A 356 -39.39 14.51 28.55
C ALA A 356 -40.78 14.03 28.98
N ILE A 357 -40.89 13.09 29.92
CA ILE A 357 -42.18 12.56 30.42
C ILE A 357 -43.13 13.67 30.94
N PRO A 358 -42.74 14.57 31.87
CA PRO A 358 -43.62 15.63 32.34
C PRO A 358 -43.94 16.64 31.23
N ILE A 359 -43.02 16.89 30.30
CA ILE A 359 -43.26 17.77 29.14
C ILE A 359 -44.29 17.15 28.20
N LEU A 360 -44.15 15.87 27.85
CA LEU A 360 -45.10 15.14 27.02
C LEU A 360 -46.46 15.02 27.70
N PHE A 361 -46.50 14.79 29.02
CA PHE A 361 -47.74 14.80 29.79
C PHE A 361 -48.39 16.20 29.78
N PHE A 362 -47.60 17.26 29.93
CA PHE A 362 -48.07 18.64 29.83
C PHE A 362 -48.61 18.97 28.43
N ILE A 363 -47.92 18.54 27.37
CA ILE A 363 -48.38 18.70 25.99
C ILE A 363 -49.67 17.90 25.76
N ALA A 364 -49.74 16.64 26.21
CA ALA A 364 -50.92 15.80 26.07
C ALA A 364 -52.14 16.36 26.83
N THR A 365 -51.94 16.90 28.03
CA THR A 365 -53.00 17.60 28.79
C THR A 365 -53.42 18.90 28.11
N ARG A 366 -52.49 19.68 27.56
CA ARG A 366 -52.80 20.87 26.76
C ARG A 366 -53.57 20.54 25.49
N LEU A 367 -53.17 19.52 24.74
CA LEU A 367 -53.87 19.06 23.53
C LEU A 367 -55.26 18.50 23.87
N ALA A 368 -55.38 17.64 24.87
CA ALA A 368 -56.66 17.08 25.30
C ALA A 368 -57.61 18.18 25.80
N SER A 369 -57.11 19.19 26.53
CA SER A 369 -57.93 20.31 27.01
C SER A 369 -58.28 21.28 25.88
N SER A 370 -57.35 21.57 24.98
CA SER A 370 -57.59 22.40 23.78
C SER A 370 -58.62 21.77 22.84
N ALA A 371 -58.63 20.44 22.70
CA ALA A 371 -59.61 19.75 21.88
C ALA A 371 -61.00 19.67 22.54
N THR A 372 -61.06 19.46 23.86
CA THR A 372 -62.34 19.16 24.54
C THR A 372 -63.08 20.41 25.03
N ARG A 373 -62.37 21.47 25.46
CA ARG A 373 -62.99 22.71 25.98
C ARG A 373 -63.90 23.42 24.94
N PRO A 374 -63.52 23.57 23.66
CA PRO A 374 -64.38 24.21 22.67
C PRO A 374 -65.64 23.40 22.40
N ILE A 375 -65.53 22.06 22.33
CA ILE A 375 -66.65 21.15 22.12
C ILE A 375 -67.71 21.32 23.21
N LEU A 376 -67.32 21.26 24.48
CA LEU A 376 -68.24 21.41 25.61
C LEU A 376 -68.93 22.80 25.63
N ARG A 377 -68.22 23.86 25.22
CA ARG A 377 -68.79 25.22 25.11
C ARG A 377 -69.81 25.32 23.98
N ILE A 378 -69.55 24.74 22.81
CA ILE A 378 -70.50 24.68 21.69
C ILE A 378 -71.74 23.90 22.11
N THR A 379 -71.59 22.73 22.71
CA THR A 379 -72.72 21.88 23.11
C THR A 379 -73.65 22.59 24.11
N ASN A 380 -73.10 23.21 25.15
CA ASN A 380 -73.90 23.94 26.14
C ASN A 380 -74.60 25.18 25.53
N THR A 381 -74.00 25.82 24.51
CA THR A 381 -74.58 27.00 23.85
C THR A 381 -75.65 26.61 22.83
N ALA A 382 -75.46 25.51 22.11
CA ALA A 382 -76.46 24.96 21.19
C ALA A 382 -77.72 24.50 21.94
N GLU A 383 -77.57 23.90 23.13
CA GLU A 383 -78.68 23.51 24.00
C GLU A 383 -79.51 24.73 24.46
N ALA A 384 -78.87 25.89 24.65
CA ALA A 384 -79.54 27.15 24.97
C ALA A 384 -80.23 27.82 23.75
N ILE A 385 -79.65 27.74 22.56
CA ILE A 385 -80.24 28.28 21.31
C ILE A 385 -81.47 27.46 20.90
N ALA A 386 -81.42 26.13 21.06
CA ALA A 386 -82.56 25.25 20.82
C ALA A 386 -83.74 25.54 21.77
N ALA A 387 -83.48 26.13 22.95
CA ALA A 387 -84.49 26.58 23.90
C ALA A 387 -85.09 27.98 23.58
N GLY A 388 -84.71 28.61 22.47
CA GLY A 388 -85.36 29.83 21.93
C GLY A 388 -84.60 31.15 22.12
N ASP A 389 -83.40 31.13 22.73
CA ASP A 389 -82.58 32.33 22.95
C ASP A 389 -81.65 32.62 21.75
N LEU A 390 -82.22 33.19 20.68
CA LEU A 390 -81.50 33.48 19.42
C LEU A 390 -80.53 34.68 19.50
N ASN A 391 -80.52 35.42 20.61
CA ASN A 391 -79.58 36.52 20.84
C ASN A 391 -78.28 36.08 21.52
N ARG A 392 -78.22 34.81 21.96
CA ARG A 392 -77.03 34.25 22.57
C ARG A 392 -75.96 34.03 21.52
N THR A 393 -74.79 34.64 21.73
CA THR A 393 -73.66 34.55 20.80
C THR A 393 -72.98 33.19 20.93
N MET A 394 -72.80 32.48 19.81
CA MET A 394 -71.94 31.30 19.78
C MET A 394 -70.54 31.68 20.26
N PRO A 395 -69.88 30.83 21.08
CA PRO A 395 -68.52 31.09 21.52
C PRO A 395 -67.59 31.16 20.32
N ASP A 396 -66.82 32.25 20.21
CA ASP A 396 -65.83 32.46 19.16
C ASP A 396 -64.66 31.47 19.33
N ILE A 397 -64.51 30.58 18.35
CA ILE A 397 -63.51 29.50 18.35
C ILE A 397 -62.72 29.64 17.06
N GLU A 398 -61.48 30.10 17.16
CA GLU A 398 -60.66 30.37 15.98
C GLU A 398 -60.10 29.09 15.32
N LYS A 399 -59.84 28.02 16.09
CA LYS A 399 -59.22 26.76 15.63
C LYS A 399 -59.61 25.56 16.54
N PRO A 400 -59.58 24.29 16.04
CA PRO A 400 -59.35 23.86 14.65
C PRO A 400 -60.53 24.20 13.74
N ILE A 401 -60.27 24.28 12.43
CA ILE A 401 -61.22 24.83 11.43
C ILE A 401 -62.51 24.01 11.39
N GLU A 402 -62.51 22.73 11.74
CA GLU A 402 -63.70 21.88 11.79
C GLU A 402 -64.62 22.26 12.96
N LEU A 403 -64.04 22.61 14.12
CA LEU A 403 -64.79 23.09 15.29
C LEU A 403 -65.22 24.54 15.13
N LYS A 404 -64.39 25.37 14.50
CA LYS A 404 -64.79 26.68 14.01
C LYS A 404 -65.92 26.54 13.00
N ARG A 405 -65.82 25.67 11.99
CA ARG A 405 -66.89 25.35 11.04
C ARG A 405 -68.13 24.79 11.72
N LEU A 406 -68.01 24.07 12.84
CA LEU A 406 -69.15 23.56 13.59
C LEU A 406 -69.82 24.67 14.41
N ALA A 407 -69.04 25.49 15.12
CA ALA A 407 -69.50 26.67 15.85
C ALA A 407 -70.12 27.70 14.89
N ASP A 408 -69.46 27.93 13.75
CA ASP A 408 -69.90 28.76 12.64
C ASP A 408 -71.05 28.10 11.88
N SER A 409 -71.22 26.77 11.86
CA SER A 409 -72.39 26.13 11.23
C SER A 409 -73.62 26.18 12.14
N PHE A 410 -73.46 26.00 13.45
CA PHE A 410 -74.52 26.25 14.44
C PHE A 410 -74.83 27.75 14.56
N GLY A 411 -73.79 28.58 14.47
CA GLY A 411 -73.87 30.03 14.33
C GLY A 411 -74.59 30.42 13.06
N ARG A 412 -74.19 29.90 11.90
CA ARG A 412 -74.90 30.04 10.61
C ARG A 412 -76.25 29.36 10.57
N MET A 413 -76.60 28.43 11.47
CA MET A 413 -77.94 27.85 11.53
C MET A 413 -78.86 28.73 12.37
N ARG A 414 -78.39 29.21 13.52
CA ARG A 414 -79.03 30.28 14.30
C ARG A 414 -79.19 31.53 13.44
N ASP A 415 -78.13 31.90 12.73
CA ASP A 415 -78.05 33.04 11.85
C ASP A 415 -78.80 32.76 10.56
N ALA A 416 -78.89 31.55 9.99
CA ALA A 416 -79.78 31.23 8.86
C ALA A 416 -81.25 31.10 9.27
N VAL A 417 -81.56 30.85 10.54
CA VAL A 417 -82.92 30.99 11.07
C VAL A 417 -83.26 32.48 11.26
N ARG A 418 -82.28 33.30 11.62
CA ARG A 418 -82.36 34.77 11.69
C ARG A 418 -82.24 35.45 10.30
N ASP A 419 -81.58 34.79 9.36
CA ASP A 419 -81.21 35.25 8.03
C ASP A 419 -82.14 34.61 7.01
N GLN A 420 -82.89 33.52 7.22
CA GLN A 420 -84.08 33.25 6.39
C GLN A 420 -85.06 34.43 6.46
N LEU A 421 -85.04 35.14 7.59
CA LEU A 421 -85.71 36.42 7.81
C LEU A 421 -84.98 37.63 7.16
N SER A 422 -83.70 37.53 6.78
CA SER A 422 -82.87 38.59 6.15
C SER A 422 -82.44 38.32 4.68
N GLN A 423 -82.51 37.08 4.21
CA GLN A 423 -81.98 36.47 2.97
C GLN A 423 -82.95 36.64 1.81
N ILE A 424 -84.14 37.17 2.08
CA ILE A 424 -84.94 37.86 1.06
C ILE A 424 -84.21 39.12 0.55
N ASN A 425 -83.38 39.78 1.37
CA ASN A 425 -82.71 41.04 1.00
C ASN A 425 -81.24 40.90 0.56
N ALA A 426 -80.58 39.76 0.78
CA ALA A 426 -79.12 39.62 0.58
C ALA A 426 -78.69 38.88 -0.72
N ASN A 427 -79.62 38.28 -1.47
CA ASN A 427 -79.29 37.55 -2.72
C ASN A 427 -78.67 38.43 -3.83
N VAL A 428 -78.79 39.75 -3.74
CA VAL A 428 -78.21 40.72 -4.69
C VAL A 428 -76.71 40.93 -4.48
N ALA A 429 -76.20 40.81 -3.25
CA ALA A 429 -74.78 41.03 -2.94
C ALA A 429 -73.89 39.81 -3.22
N ALA A 430 -74.46 38.61 -3.24
CA ALA A 430 -73.73 37.35 -3.38
C ALA A 430 -73.14 37.11 -4.80
N ILE A 431 -73.62 37.82 -5.83
CA ILE A 431 -73.10 37.71 -7.20
C ILE A 431 -71.79 38.50 -7.36
N GLU A 432 -71.66 39.66 -6.71
CA GLU A 432 -70.45 40.49 -6.78
C GLU A 432 -69.27 39.85 -6.02
N GLU A 433 -69.55 39.23 -4.87
CA GLU A 433 -68.53 38.55 -4.06
C GLU A 433 -67.96 37.30 -4.76
N LYS A 434 -68.77 36.59 -5.57
CA LYS A 434 -68.34 35.41 -6.32
C LYS A 434 -67.38 35.73 -7.47
N ASN A 435 -67.52 36.89 -8.11
CA ASN A 435 -66.59 37.36 -9.13
C ASN A 435 -65.25 37.82 -8.53
N ALA A 436 -65.28 38.49 -7.37
CA ALA A 436 -64.07 38.90 -6.66
C ALA A 436 -63.22 37.69 -6.20
N GLN A 437 -63.87 36.63 -5.70
CA GLN A 437 -63.18 35.39 -5.29
C GLN A 437 -62.53 34.63 -6.46
N LEU A 438 -63.07 34.77 -7.67
CA LEU A 438 -62.53 34.15 -8.88
C LEU A 438 -61.29 34.91 -9.40
N GLU A 439 -61.34 36.25 -9.42
CA GLU A 439 -60.17 37.07 -9.77
C GLU A 439 -59.02 36.92 -8.77
N GLU A 440 -59.33 36.78 -7.49
CA GLU A 440 -58.32 36.60 -6.43
C GLU A 440 -57.67 35.20 -6.47
N ALA A 441 -58.44 34.16 -6.82
CA ALA A 441 -57.90 32.82 -7.04
C ALA A 441 -56.95 32.75 -8.26
N ASP A 442 -57.26 33.46 -9.34
CA ASP A 442 -56.42 33.48 -10.55
C ASP A 442 -55.14 34.30 -10.34
N ARG A 443 -55.21 35.43 -9.61
CA ARG A 443 -54.01 36.19 -9.18
C ARG A 443 -53.11 35.41 -8.24
N MET A 444 -53.66 34.64 -7.30
CA MET A 444 -52.86 33.80 -6.39
C MET A 444 -52.12 32.69 -7.13
N LYS A 445 -52.75 32.07 -8.12
CA LYS A 445 -52.13 31.04 -8.97
C LYS A 445 -50.96 31.59 -9.78
N ASP A 446 -51.09 32.81 -10.30
CA ASP A 446 -50.03 33.50 -11.06
C ASP A 446 -48.84 33.89 -10.20
N THR A 447 -49.14 34.45 -9.02
CA THR A 447 -48.13 34.86 -8.05
C THR A 447 -47.39 33.64 -7.50
N PHE A 448 -48.09 32.52 -7.30
CA PHE A 448 -47.50 31.25 -6.87
C PHE A 448 -46.51 30.70 -7.91
N LEU A 449 -46.86 30.67 -9.20
CA LEU A 449 -45.97 30.13 -10.24
C LEU A 449 -44.76 31.03 -10.51
N ALA A 450 -44.93 32.36 -10.49
CA ALA A 450 -43.84 33.31 -10.64
C ALA A 450 -42.86 33.24 -9.44
N ASN A 451 -43.39 33.21 -8.21
CA ASN A 451 -42.57 33.10 -7.00
C ASN A 451 -41.88 31.74 -6.93
N THR A 452 -42.60 30.64 -7.17
CA THR A 452 -42.01 29.29 -7.14
C THR A 452 -40.89 29.15 -8.15
N SER A 453 -41.02 29.73 -9.35
CA SER A 453 -39.92 29.68 -10.31
C SER A 453 -38.72 30.53 -9.88
N HIS A 454 -38.93 31.72 -9.33
CA HIS A 454 -37.84 32.52 -8.76
C HIS A 454 -37.17 31.81 -7.57
N GLU A 455 -37.96 31.15 -6.73
CA GLU A 455 -37.52 30.35 -5.58
C GLU A 455 -36.85 29.03 -5.99
N LEU A 456 -37.13 28.48 -7.18
CA LEU A 456 -36.44 27.31 -7.72
C LEU A 456 -35.18 27.70 -8.50
N ARG A 457 -35.19 28.83 -9.21
CA ARG A 457 -34.05 29.35 -9.98
C ARG A 457 -32.92 29.81 -9.07
N THR A 458 -33.24 30.43 -7.94
CA THR A 458 -32.25 30.94 -6.97
C THR A 458 -31.35 29.82 -6.40
N PRO A 459 -31.87 28.71 -5.84
CA PRO A 459 -31.04 27.60 -5.38
C PRO A 459 -30.38 26.85 -6.53
N LEU A 460 -31.01 26.73 -7.72
CA LEU A 460 -30.37 26.10 -8.88
C LEU A 460 -29.16 26.90 -9.37
N ASN A 461 -29.26 28.22 -9.46
CA ASN A 461 -28.14 29.10 -9.81
C ASN A 461 -27.07 29.11 -8.72
N GLY A 462 -27.46 29.01 -7.45
CA GLY A 462 -26.52 28.82 -6.34
C GLY A 462 -25.75 27.50 -6.45
N ILE A 463 -26.43 26.39 -6.77
CA ILE A 463 -25.80 25.08 -6.99
C ILE A 463 -24.85 25.13 -8.19
N VAL A 464 -25.26 25.74 -9.31
CA VAL A 464 -24.40 25.92 -10.49
C VAL A 464 -23.19 26.80 -10.16
N GLY A 465 -23.41 27.96 -9.54
CA GLY A 465 -22.34 28.90 -9.20
C GLY A 465 -21.34 28.35 -8.19
N ILE A 466 -21.80 27.67 -7.13
CA ILE A 466 -20.94 27.01 -6.15
C ILE A 466 -20.18 25.85 -6.81
N SER A 467 -20.86 25.05 -7.64
CA SER A 467 -20.21 23.94 -8.33
C SER A 467 -19.15 24.41 -9.32
N GLU A 468 -19.39 25.49 -10.06
CA GLU A 468 -18.43 26.09 -10.99
C GLU A 468 -17.26 26.76 -10.24
N THR A 469 -17.53 27.45 -9.14
CA THR A 469 -16.52 28.12 -8.31
C THR A 469 -15.60 27.10 -7.62
N LEU A 470 -16.17 26.00 -7.12
CA LEU A 470 -15.39 24.86 -6.62
C LEU A 470 -14.59 24.23 -7.76
N THR A 471 -15.21 23.97 -8.92
CA THR A 471 -14.52 23.42 -10.11
C THR A 471 -13.33 24.29 -10.56
N ALA A 472 -13.45 25.61 -10.45
CA ALA A 472 -12.41 26.60 -10.77
C ALA A 472 -11.32 26.76 -9.70
N GLY A 473 -11.37 25.98 -8.60
CA GLY A 473 -10.30 25.91 -7.61
C GLY A 473 -10.42 26.86 -6.42
N ALA A 474 -11.58 27.51 -6.21
CA ALA A 474 -11.74 28.51 -5.13
C ALA A 474 -11.66 27.95 -3.69
N ALA A 475 -11.69 26.61 -3.52
CA ALA A 475 -11.59 25.94 -2.22
C ALA A 475 -10.39 24.96 -2.15
N GLY A 476 -9.36 25.15 -2.99
CA GLY A 476 -8.17 24.30 -3.07
C GLY A 476 -8.18 23.33 -4.25
N ASP A 477 -7.12 22.52 -4.36
CA ASP A 477 -6.98 21.53 -5.43
C ASP A 477 -8.02 20.41 -5.27
N LEU A 478 -8.91 20.32 -6.25
CA LEU A 478 -9.90 19.25 -6.31
C LEU A 478 -9.30 18.00 -6.93
N SER A 479 -9.55 16.84 -6.32
CA SER A 479 -9.28 15.55 -6.96
C SER A 479 -10.14 15.40 -8.23
N GLU A 480 -9.66 14.63 -9.22
CA GLU A 480 -10.39 14.41 -10.48
C GLU A 480 -11.79 13.82 -10.26
N ARG A 481 -11.96 13.00 -9.21
CA ARG A 481 -13.26 12.43 -8.81
C ARG A 481 -14.23 13.50 -8.31
N GLN A 482 -13.75 14.46 -7.53
CA GLN A 482 -14.55 15.60 -7.06
C GLN A 482 -14.90 16.54 -8.21
N ARG A 483 -13.97 16.79 -9.14
CA ARG A 483 -14.21 17.60 -10.34
C ARG A 483 -15.27 16.98 -11.24
N SER A 484 -15.20 15.67 -11.49
CA SER A 484 -16.20 14.93 -12.29
C SER A 484 -17.60 14.94 -11.64
N GLN A 485 -17.67 14.78 -10.31
CA GLN A 485 -18.94 14.87 -9.57
C GLN A 485 -19.55 16.28 -9.64
N LEU A 486 -18.73 17.33 -9.52
CA LEU A 486 -19.18 18.71 -9.66
C LEU A 486 -19.66 19.03 -11.08
N GLN A 487 -19.00 18.49 -12.11
CA GLN A 487 -19.46 18.62 -13.50
C GLN A 487 -20.82 17.93 -13.72
N LEU A 488 -21.05 16.76 -13.14
CA LEU A 488 -22.33 16.05 -13.23
C LEU A 488 -23.47 16.79 -12.49
N ILE A 489 -23.17 17.35 -11.31
CA ILE A 489 -24.09 18.21 -10.55
C ILE A 489 -24.43 19.45 -11.38
N THR A 490 -23.43 20.09 -11.97
CA THR A 490 -23.61 21.27 -12.83
C THR A 490 -24.46 20.95 -14.06
N PHE A 491 -24.22 19.82 -14.73
CA PHE A 491 -25.01 19.36 -15.86
C PHE A 491 -26.48 19.12 -15.50
N SER A 492 -26.72 18.44 -14.37
CA SER A 492 -28.07 18.12 -13.88
C SER A 492 -28.83 19.38 -13.46
N ALA A 493 -28.17 20.31 -12.78
CA ALA A 493 -28.75 21.59 -12.37
C ALA A 493 -29.09 22.48 -13.58
N ARG A 494 -28.23 22.53 -14.61
CA ARG A 494 -28.52 23.25 -15.88
C ARG A 494 -29.68 22.61 -16.66
N LYS A 495 -29.83 21.28 -16.63
CA LYS A 495 -30.96 20.58 -17.25
C LYS A 495 -32.29 20.91 -16.53
N LEU A 496 -32.28 20.95 -15.20
CA LEU A 496 -33.43 21.36 -14.38
C LEU A 496 -33.81 22.83 -14.59
N SER A 497 -32.83 23.73 -14.69
CA SER A 497 -33.10 25.15 -14.98
C SER A 497 -33.85 25.32 -16.30
N ARG A 498 -33.37 24.67 -17.38
CA ARG A 498 -34.04 24.71 -18.69
C ARG A 498 -35.48 24.21 -18.64
N LEU A 499 -35.73 23.13 -17.91
CA LEU A 499 -37.08 22.57 -17.70
C LEU A 499 -38.02 23.54 -16.96
N VAL A 500 -37.51 24.24 -15.96
CA VAL A 500 -38.27 25.25 -15.22
C VAL A 500 -38.58 26.45 -16.11
N ASP A 501 -37.62 26.88 -16.93
CA ASP A 501 -37.79 27.98 -17.88
C ASP A 501 -38.81 27.61 -18.98
N ASP A 502 -38.75 26.39 -19.53
CA ASP A 502 -39.72 25.87 -20.52
C ASP A 502 -41.15 25.81 -19.97
N LEU A 503 -41.32 25.40 -18.70
CA LEU A 503 -42.63 25.36 -18.04
C LEU A 503 -43.20 26.77 -17.81
N LEU A 504 -42.34 27.71 -17.44
CA LEU A 504 -42.73 29.11 -17.29
C LEU A 504 -43.13 29.74 -18.63
N ASP A 505 -42.37 29.47 -19.69
CA ASP A 505 -42.68 29.99 -21.02
C ASP A 505 -44.04 29.50 -21.48
N LEU A 506 -44.38 28.21 -21.27
CA LEU A 506 -45.71 27.67 -21.57
C LEU A 506 -46.84 28.36 -20.78
N TYR A 507 -46.59 28.74 -19.52
CA TYR A 507 -47.57 29.46 -18.72
C TYR A 507 -47.76 30.91 -19.19
N ARG A 508 -46.65 31.63 -19.47
CA ARG A 508 -46.68 33.01 -19.99
C ARG A 508 -47.39 33.11 -21.33
N ILE A 509 -47.19 32.10 -22.19
CA ILE A 509 -47.88 31.91 -23.47
C ILE A 509 -49.38 31.77 -23.25
N ARG A 510 -49.82 30.83 -22.38
CA ARG A 510 -51.26 30.57 -22.13
C ARG A 510 -52.03 31.76 -21.56
N GLN A 511 -51.34 32.70 -20.91
CA GLN A 511 -51.95 33.91 -20.35
C GLN A 511 -51.90 35.12 -21.28
N GLY A 512 -51.32 34.99 -22.49
CA GLY A 512 -51.10 36.12 -23.38
C GLY A 512 -50.14 37.17 -22.83
N ARG A 513 -49.27 36.82 -21.87
CA ARG A 513 -48.32 37.74 -21.21
C ARG A 513 -46.92 37.71 -21.81
N MET A 514 -46.67 36.86 -22.80
CA MET A 514 -45.39 36.82 -23.51
C MET A 514 -45.26 38.06 -24.40
N ARG A 515 -44.22 38.86 -24.17
CA ARG A 515 -43.84 39.99 -25.03
C ARG A 515 -42.88 39.47 -26.09
N LEU A 516 -43.17 39.75 -27.35
CA LEU A 516 -42.31 39.42 -28.49
C LEU A 516 -41.57 40.67 -28.95
N ASP A 517 -40.29 40.49 -29.31
CA ASP A 517 -39.48 41.56 -29.88
C ASP A 517 -39.29 41.32 -31.38
N MET A 518 -40.26 41.80 -32.17
CA MET A 518 -40.41 41.45 -33.58
C MET A 518 -39.45 42.25 -34.46
N HIS A 519 -38.51 41.57 -35.11
CA HIS A 519 -37.53 42.15 -36.01
C HIS A 519 -37.57 41.47 -37.40
N PRO A 520 -37.06 42.12 -38.46
CA PRO A 520 -36.73 41.44 -39.71
C PRO A 520 -35.52 40.50 -39.50
N VAL A 521 -35.75 39.18 -39.56
CA VAL A 521 -34.74 38.15 -39.29
C VAL A 521 -34.38 37.39 -40.56
N ASP A 522 -33.09 37.14 -40.76
CA ASP A 522 -32.59 36.28 -41.83
C ASP A 522 -32.68 34.80 -41.42
N VAL A 523 -33.46 34.03 -42.17
CA VAL A 523 -33.67 32.60 -41.94
C VAL A 523 -32.38 31.83 -42.11
N ALA A 524 -31.56 32.18 -43.11
CA ALA A 524 -30.29 31.49 -43.40
C ALA A 524 -29.32 31.63 -42.22
N THR A 525 -29.18 32.83 -41.66
CA THR A 525 -28.37 33.09 -40.46
C THR A 525 -28.89 32.34 -39.23
N SER A 526 -30.21 32.32 -39.02
CA SER A 526 -30.82 31.63 -37.87
C SER A 526 -30.63 30.10 -37.95
N VAL A 527 -30.77 29.51 -39.13
CA VAL A 527 -30.51 28.07 -39.36
C VAL A 527 -29.03 27.75 -39.15
N ARG A 528 -28.12 28.58 -39.64
CA ARG A 528 -26.67 28.43 -39.44
C ARG A 528 -26.30 28.43 -37.95
N ASN A 529 -26.83 29.38 -37.17
CA ASN A 529 -26.58 29.45 -35.72
C ASN A 529 -27.06 28.19 -34.99
N VAL A 530 -28.25 27.68 -35.35
CA VAL A 530 -28.82 26.48 -34.76
C VAL A 530 -28.00 25.23 -35.10
N LEU A 531 -27.49 25.13 -36.33
CA LEU A 531 -26.67 23.99 -36.76
C LEU A 531 -25.28 23.99 -36.11
N LEU A 532 -24.67 25.16 -35.94
CA LEU A 532 -23.41 25.30 -35.22
C LEU A 532 -23.54 24.79 -33.76
N LEU A 533 -24.69 25.01 -33.13
CA LEU A 533 -24.99 24.50 -31.80
C LEU A 533 -25.36 23.01 -31.77
N SER A 534 -25.76 22.44 -32.91
CA SER A 534 -26.24 21.07 -33.06
C SER A 534 -25.19 20.11 -33.65
N GLU A 535 -24.07 20.61 -34.18
CA GLU A 535 -22.96 19.84 -34.78
C GLU A 535 -22.43 18.69 -33.91
N PRO A 536 -22.24 18.84 -32.58
CA PRO A 536 -21.73 17.75 -31.74
C PRO A 536 -22.70 16.56 -31.63
N LEU A 537 -24.00 16.79 -31.85
CA LEU A 537 -25.04 15.76 -31.80
C LEU A 537 -25.08 14.90 -33.06
N LEU A 538 -24.41 15.32 -34.14
CA LEU A 538 -24.29 14.61 -35.41
C LEU A 538 -23.10 13.64 -35.46
N ARG A 539 -22.16 13.71 -34.49
CA ARG A 539 -20.97 12.85 -34.46
C ARG A 539 -21.31 11.47 -33.91
N GLY A 540 -21.47 10.50 -34.81
CA GLY A 540 -21.67 9.07 -34.47
C GLY A 540 -22.95 8.44 -35.02
N GLU A 541 -23.88 9.23 -35.58
CA GLU A 541 -25.07 8.71 -36.27
C GLU A 541 -24.88 8.89 -37.79
N PRO A 542 -25.18 7.89 -38.66
CA PRO A 542 -25.03 7.95 -40.11
C PRO A 542 -26.10 8.83 -40.79
N VAL A 543 -26.15 10.11 -40.40
CA VAL A 543 -27.14 11.09 -40.85
C VAL A 543 -26.47 12.17 -41.70
N THR A 544 -26.94 12.31 -42.93
CA THR A 544 -26.51 13.37 -43.85
C THR A 544 -27.37 14.60 -43.64
N LEU A 545 -26.75 15.75 -43.36
CA LEU A 545 -27.46 17.02 -43.24
C LEU A 545 -27.35 17.78 -44.56
N GLU A 546 -28.49 18.10 -45.17
CA GLU A 546 -28.61 18.92 -46.37
C GLU A 546 -29.36 20.21 -46.06
N VAL A 547 -28.71 21.36 -46.24
CA VAL A 547 -29.39 22.66 -46.15
C VAL A 547 -29.50 23.26 -47.54
N ASP A 548 -30.70 23.72 -47.91
CA ASP A 548 -30.95 24.37 -49.19
C ASP A 548 -31.89 25.58 -49.00
N ILE A 549 -31.28 26.73 -48.73
CA ILE A 549 -31.96 28.02 -48.57
C ILE A 549 -31.46 28.98 -49.64
N ALA A 550 -32.37 29.44 -50.50
CA ALA A 550 -32.06 30.31 -51.61
C ALA A 550 -31.62 31.72 -51.16
N LYS A 551 -30.82 32.40 -51.98
CA LYS A 551 -30.28 33.74 -51.66
C LYS A 551 -31.34 34.85 -51.68
N ASP A 552 -32.43 34.61 -52.38
CA ASP A 552 -33.56 35.52 -52.56
C ASP A 552 -34.71 35.28 -51.55
N THR A 553 -34.51 34.39 -50.57
CA THR A 553 -35.47 34.20 -49.48
C THR A 553 -35.62 35.52 -48.69
N PRO A 554 -36.84 36.10 -48.61
CA PRO A 554 -37.06 37.36 -47.92
C PRO A 554 -36.94 37.17 -46.40
N LEU A 555 -36.53 38.23 -45.69
CA LEU A 555 -36.48 38.21 -44.22
C LEU A 555 -37.86 37.94 -43.64
N VAL A 556 -37.93 37.29 -42.49
CA VAL A 556 -39.18 37.01 -41.76
C VAL A 556 -39.36 37.97 -40.60
N MET A 557 -40.58 38.45 -40.36
CA MET A 557 -40.87 39.19 -39.13
C MET A 557 -41.01 38.20 -37.98
N ALA A 558 -40.00 38.14 -37.13
CA ALA A 558 -39.97 37.25 -35.98
C ALA A 558 -39.11 37.82 -34.84
N ASP A 559 -39.29 37.28 -33.65
CA ASP A 559 -38.31 37.44 -32.58
C ASP A 559 -37.15 36.45 -32.84
N PRO A 560 -35.89 36.93 -33.03
CA PRO A 560 -34.74 36.07 -33.37
C PRO A 560 -34.55 34.92 -32.39
N VAL A 561 -34.65 35.19 -31.09
CA VAL A 561 -34.40 34.20 -30.03
C VAL A 561 -35.49 33.13 -30.04
N ARG A 562 -36.75 33.54 -30.27
CA ARG A 562 -37.89 32.60 -30.32
C ARG A 562 -37.91 31.80 -31.61
N LEU A 563 -37.49 32.39 -32.73
CA LEU A 563 -37.32 31.68 -33.99
C LEU A 563 -36.24 30.60 -33.88
N GLU A 564 -35.06 30.93 -33.36
CA GLU A 564 -33.98 29.95 -33.11
C GLU A 564 -34.44 28.85 -32.14
N GLN A 565 -35.25 29.18 -31.12
CA GLN A 565 -35.83 28.19 -30.19
C GLN A 565 -36.79 27.21 -30.90
N ILE A 566 -37.62 27.68 -31.84
CA ILE A 566 -38.47 26.80 -32.66
C ILE A 566 -37.59 25.88 -33.51
N LEU A 567 -36.62 26.46 -34.22
CA LEU A 567 -35.73 25.72 -35.13
C LEU A 567 -34.87 24.67 -34.40
N HIS A 568 -34.28 25.02 -33.25
CA HIS A 568 -33.51 24.10 -32.43
C HIS A 568 -34.36 22.90 -31.96
N ASN A 569 -35.63 23.12 -31.60
CA ASN A 569 -36.53 22.04 -31.21
C ASN A 569 -36.90 21.12 -32.39
N LEU A 570 -37.06 21.67 -33.59
CA LEU A 570 -37.37 20.87 -34.79
C LEU A 570 -36.15 20.10 -35.29
N VAL A 571 -34.99 20.76 -35.41
CA VAL A 571 -33.72 20.14 -35.84
C VAL A 571 -33.25 19.09 -34.83
N GLY A 572 -33.32 19.39 -33.53
CA GLY A 572 -32.97 18.43 -32.49
C GLY A 572 -33.85 17.17 -32.50
N ASN A 573 -35.14 17.30 -32.85
CA ASN A 573 -36.00 16.14 -33.05
C ASN A 573 -35.63 15.37 -34.31
N ALA A 574 -35.38 16.06 -35.43
CA ALA A 574 -34.96 15.40 -36.68
C ALA A 574 -33.68 14.57 -36.47
N ILE A 575 -32.67 15.10 -35.77
CA ILE A 575 -31.43 14.36 -35.45
C ILE A 575 -31.72 13.17 -34.54
N LYS A 576 -32.56 13.35 -33.53
CA LYS A 576 -32.86 12.32 -32.54
C LYS A 576 -33.64 11.12 -33.11
N TYR A 577 -34.54 11.37 -34.06
CA TYR A 577 -35.47 10.37 -34.59
C TYR A 577 -35.06 9.82 -35.97
N THR A 578 -33.89 10.21 -36.47
CA THR A 578 -33.26 9.67 -37.67
C THR A 578 -32.04 8.86 -37.28
N GLU A 579 -32.13 7.53 -37.30
CA GLU A 579 -31.00 6.65 -36.97
C GLU A 579 -29.98 6.56 -38.12
N ALA A 580 -30.46 6.50 -39.37
CA ALA A 580 -29.63 6.53 -40.57
C ALA A 580 -30.44 7.16 -41.71
N GLY A 581 -29.91 8.18 -42.39
CA GLY A 581 -30.70 8.86 -43.42
C GLY A 581 -30.31 10.31 -43.70
N THR A 582 -31.24 11.09 -44.23
CA THR A 582 -31.00 12.49 -44.59
C THR A 582 -31.96 13.42 -43.85
N ILE A 583 -31.43 14.50 -43.29
CA ILE A 583 -32.21 15.62 -42.77
C ILE A 583 -32.03 16.79 -43.72
N ARG A 584 -33.12 17.24 -44.32
CA ARG A 584 -33.14 18.35 -45.27
C ARG A 584 -33.84 19.57 -44.68
N ILE A 585 -33.16 20.72 -44.68
CA ILE A 585 -33.72 22.01 -44.25
C ILE A 585 -33.86 22.91 -45.47
N THR A 586 -35.10 23.34 -45.78
CA THR A 586 -35.40 24.25 -46.89
C THR A 586 -36.20 25.46 -46.42
N ALA A 587 -36.11 26.57 -47.17
CA ALA A 587 -36.95 27.73 -46.94
C ALA A 587 -37.44 28.34 -48.26
N GLU A 588 -38.76 28.39 -48.45
CA GLU A 588 -39.41 28.85 -49.68
C GLU A 588 -40.33 30.05 -49.41
N ALA A 589 -40.31 31.05 -50.29
CA ALA A 589 -41.18 32.21 -50.21
C ALA A 589 -42.45 32.01 -51.03
N GLN A 590 -43.62 32.16 -50.41
CA GLN A 590 -44.93 32.03 -51.07
C GLN A 590 -45.91 33.07 -50.52
N ASP A 591 -46.55 33.85 -51.40
CA ASP A 591 -47.66 34.76 -51.08
C ASP A 591 -47.43 35.69 -49.87
N GLY A 592 -46.25 36.32 -49.78
CA GLY A 592 -45.91 37.22 -48.66
C GLY A 592 -45.63 36.50 -47.32
N THR A 593 -45.37 35.20 -47.39
CA THR A 593 -44.94 34.37 -46.26
C THR A 593 -43.72 33.54 -46.64
N VAL A 594 -42.92 33.12 -45.66
CA VAL A 594 -41.79 32.20 -45.83
C VAL A 594 -42.12 30.91 -45.09
N GLN A 595 -41.99 29.79 -45.78
CA GLN A 595 -42.19 28.45 -45.23
C GLN A 595 -40.83 27.78 -45.04
N ILE A 596 -40.49 27.48 -43.79
CA ILE A 596 -39.26 26.78 -43.40
C ILE A 596 -39.64 25.33 -43.15
N SER A 597 -39.07 24.40 -43.91
CA SER A 597 -39.36 22.97 -43.79
C SER A 597 -38.13 22.21 -43.33
N ILE A 598 -38.31 21.37 -42.31
CA ILE A 598 -37.32 20.41 -41.83
C ILE A 598 -37.87 19.02 -42.12
N ALA A 599 -37.30 18.35 -43.11
CA ALA A 599 -37.64 17.00 -43.51
C ALA A 599 -36.60 16.02 -42.98
N ASP A 600 -37.04 14.95 -42.35
CA ASP A 600 -36.21 13.84 -41.91
C ASP A 600 -36.67 12.54 -42.58
N THR A 601 -35.75 11.62 -42.84
CA THR A 601 -36.06 10.25 -43.31
C THR A 601 -36.08 9.26 -42.15
N GLY A 602 -36.49 9.71 -40.95
CA GLY A 602 -36.51 8.91 -39.74
C GLY A 602 -37.70 7.96 -39.65
N MET A 603 -38.01 7.49 -38.43
CA MET A 603 -39.04 6.47 -38.20
C MET A 603 -40.47 6.88 -38.61
N GLY A 604 -40.72 8.17 -38.83
CA GLY A 604 -42.04 8.72 -39.10
C GLY A 604 -43.00 8.63 -37.89
N ILE A 605 -44.17 9.26 -38.01
CA ILE A 605 -45.17 9.41 -36.96
C ILE A 605 -46.49 8.80 -37.46
N SER A 606 -47.16 8.03 -36.60
CA SER A 606 -48.45 7.42 -36.92
C SER A 606 -49.57 8.48 -37.07
N GLU A 607 -50.59 8.20 -37.88
CA GLU A 607 -51.73 9.11 -38.08
C GLU A 607 -52.49 9.39 -36.76
N ALA A 608 -52.51 8.42 -35.83
CA ALA A 608 -53.11 8.58 -34.51
C ALA A 608 -52.30 9.53 -33.60
N ASP A 609 -50.98 9.59 -33.78
CA ASP A 609 -50.08 10.39 -32.93
C ASP A 609 -49.83 11.80 -33.48
N LEU A 610 -50.03 12.05 -34.78
CA LEU A 610 -49.90 13.38 -35.40
C LEU A 610 -50.81 14.45 -34.75
N GLY A 611 -52.02 14.08 -34.33
CA GLY A 611 -52.92 14.99 -33.61
C GLY A 611 -52.58 15.24 -32.14
N ARG A 612 -51.71 14.39 -31.57
CA ARG A 612 -51.40 14.33 -30.13
C ARG A 612 -49.99 14.83 -29.80
N MET A 613 -49.04 14.71 -30.72
CA MET A 613 -47.63 15.08 -30.54
C MET A 613 -47.37 16.54 -30.10
N PHE A 614 -48.33 17.44 -30.34
CA PHE A 614 -48.24 18.84 -29.93
C PHE A 614 -49.02 19.15 -28.63
N LYS A 615 -49.54 18.13 -27.93
CA LYS A 615 -50.11 18.27 -26.59
C LYS A 615 -48.99 18.22 -25.55
N PRO A 616 -49.07 19.03 -24.47
CA PRO A 616 -48.02 19.07 -23.46
C PRO A 616 -47.83 17.70 -22.80
N LEU A 617 -46.56 17.27 -22.65
CA LEU A 617 -46.15 16.07 -21.91
C LEU A 617 -46.62 14.74 -22.51
N GLU A 618 -47.17 14.72 -23.72
CA GLU A 618 -47.46 13.46 -24.44
C GLU A 618 -46.23 13.01 -25.25
N GLN A 619 -45.89 11.73 -25.13
CA GLN A 619 -44.89 11.03 -25.95
C GLN A 619 -45.60 9.91 -26.70
N ALA A 620 -45.12 9.54 -27.89
CA ALA A 620 -45.71 8.45 -28.67
C ALA A 620 -45.56 7.11 -27.91
N ASP A 621 -46.67 6.41 -27.70
CA ASP A 621 -46.69 5.13 -26.99
C ASP A 621 -46.28 4.00 -27.95
N GLY A 622 -45.08 3.44 -27.76
CA GLY A 622 -44.71 2.12 -28.28
C GLY A 622 -43.48 2.06 -29.19
N VAL A 623 -42.28 2.19 -28.61
CA VAL A 623 -41.05 1.41 -28.95
C VAL A 623 -40.18 1.41 -27.68
N ASP A 624 -39.66 0.24 -27.28
CA ASP A 624 -38.72 0.06 -26.16
C ASP A 624 -37.46 0.94 -26.35
N THR A 625 -37.53 2.18 -25.87
CA THR A 625 -36.47 3.20 -25.98
C THR A 625 -35.86 3.50 -24.62
N ALA A 626 -35.51 2.44 -23.88
CA ALA A 626 -34.75 2.57 -22.64
C ALA A 626 -33.26 2.94 -22.85
N ARG A 627 -32.80 3.18 -24.09
CA ARG A 627 -31.38 3.50 -24.39
C ARG A 627 -31.09 4.74 -25.26
N LYS A 628 -32.06 5.51 -25.74
CA LYS A 628 -31.80 6.83 -26.39
C LYS A 628 -32.58 7.94 -25.69
N THR A 629 -31.90 8.67 -24.81
CA THR A 629 -32.19 10.03 -24.29
C THR A 629 -33.65 10.54 -24.40
N GLY A 630 -34.46 10.29 -23.36
CA GLY A 630 -35.83 10.81 -23.24
C GLY A 630 -35.88 12.34 -23.18
N GLY A 631 -36.64 12.95 -24.09
CA GLY A 631 -36.94 14.38 -24.11
C GLY A 631 -38.08 14.73 -23.15
N THR A 632 -38.31 16.01 -22.86
CA THR A 632 -39.29 16.46 -21.86
C THR A 632 -40.75 16.42 -22.31
N GLY A 633 -41.02 16.16 -23.60
CA GLY A 633 -42.37 16.19 -24.17
C GLY A 633 -42.98 17.60 -24.29
N LEU A 634 -42.21 18.66 -24.01
CA LEU A 634 -42.67 20.06 -24.06
C LEU A 634 -42.21 20.81 -25.32
N GLY A 635 -41.10 20.40 -25.94
CA GLY A 635 -40.46 21.15 -27.03
C GLY A 635 -41.36 21.41 -28.25
N LEU A 636 -42.07 20.39 -28.75
CA LEU A 636 -43.01 20.54 -29.88
C LEU A 636 -44.23 21.39 -29.51
N THR A 637 -44.71 21.26 -28.27
CA THR A 637 -45.83 22.06 -27.77
C THR A 637 -45.47 23.54 -27.71
N ILE A 638 -44.27 23.87 -27.21
CA ILE A 638 -43.74 25.23 -27.14
C ILE A 638 -43.52 25.78 -28.55
N ALA A 639 -42.89 24.99 -29.45
CA ALA A 639 -42.66 25.39 -30.84
C ALA A 639 -43.96 25.78 -31.56
N ARG A 640 -45.04 25.00 -31.38
CA ARG A 640 -46.35 25.30 -31.98
C ARG A 640 -46.96 26.58 -31.44
N HIS A 641 -46.92 26.79 -30.12
CA HIS A 641 -47.49 28.00 -29.53
C HIS A 641 -46.68 29.25 -29.88
N LEU A 642 -45.34 29.16 -29.91
CA LEU A 642 -44.49 30.27 -30.34
C LEU A 642 -44.75 30.63 -31.80
N ALA A 643 -44.89 29.64 -32.69
CA ALA A 643 -45.27 29.88 -34.08
C ALA A 643 -46.60 30.64 -34.19
N THR A 644 -47.62 30.24 -33.41
CA THR A 644 -48.92 30.93 -33.38
C THR A 644 -48.81 32.38 -32.87
N ILE A 645 -48.03 32.62 -31.81
CA ILE A 645 -47.88 33.97 -31.23
C ILE A 645 -47.04 34.88 -32.15
N LEU A 646 -46.09 34.33 -32.90
CA LEU A 646 -45.37 35.03 -33.98
C LEU A 646 -46.27 35.35 -35.20
N GLY A 647 -47.55 34.97 -35.16
CA GLY A 647 -48.50 35.20 -36.24
C GLY A 647 -48.31 34.24 -37.43
N GLY A 648 -47.69 33.09 -37.18
CA GLY A 648 -47.43 32.02 -38.14
C GLY A 648 -48.16 30.71 -37.80
N GLU A 649 -47.83 29.66 -38.55
CA GLU A 649 -48.43 28.33 -38.40
C GLU A 649 -47.33 27.25 -38.42
N LEU A 650 -47.45 26.23 -37.57
CA LEU A 650 -46.55 25.08 -37.53
C LEU A 650 -47.37 23.80 -37.63
N TRP A 651 -47.10 22.98 -38.64
CA TRP A 651 -47.72 21.67 -38.82
C TRP A 651 -46.67 20.62 -39.20
N ALA A 652 -47.08 19.35 -39.18
CA ALA A 652 -46.24 18.22 -39.55
C ALA A 652 -47.01 17.28 -40.48
N ASN A 653 -46.33 16.79 -41.51
CA ASN A 653 -46.79 15.70 -42.36
C ASN A 653 -45.81 14.54 -42.18
N SER A 654 -46.31 13.35 -41.87
CA SER A 654 -45.45 12.19 -41.68
C SER A 654 -46.17 10.90 -42.04
N THR A 655 -45.40 9.97 -42.59
CA THR A 655 -45.82 8.60 -42.88
C THR A 655 -44.88 7.66 -42.12
N LEU A 656 -45.47 6.70 -41.39
CA LEU A 656 -44.69 5.77 -40.57
C LEU A 656 -43.73 4.97 -41.45
N GLY A 657 -42.43 5.06 -41.16
CA GLY A 657 -41.35 4.39 -41.89
C GLY A 657 -40.77 5.15 -43.09
N GLU A 658 -41.34 6.29 -43.50
CA GLU A 658 -40.80 7.11 -44.61
C GLU A 658 -40.22 8.45 -44.14
N GLY A 659 -40.48 8.85 -42.89
CA GLY A 659 -39.94 10.07 -42.27
C GLY A 659 -40.99 11.12 -41.92
N SER A 660 -40.53 12.29 -41.47
CA SER A 660 -41.42 13.40 -41.06
C SER A 660 -40.99 14.71 -41.70
N VAL A 661 -41.96 15.56 -42.03
CA VAL A 661 -41.72 16.92 -42.52
C VAL A 661 -42.45 17.91 -41.63
N PHE A 662 -41.69 18.75 -40.95
CA PHE A 662 -42.21 19.85 -40.13
C PHE A 662 -42.08 21.16 -40.89
N THR A 663 -43.19 21.88 -41.05
CA THR A 663 -43.21 23.14 -41.80
C THR A 663 -43.69 24.28 -40.92
N LEU A 664 -42.84 25.31 -40.80
CA LEU A 664 -43.10 26.57 -40.11
C LEU A 664 -43.36 27.69 -41.13
N LYS A 665 -44.53 28.30 -41.08
CA LYS A 665 -44.93 29.42 -41.94
C LYS A 665 -44.91 30.74 -41.17
N LEU A 666 -44.14 31.72 -41.65
CA LEU A 666 -44.02 33.05 -41.05
C LEU A 666 -44.26 34.16 -42.09
N LYS A 667 -44.62 35.37 -41.66
CA LYS A 667 -44.82 36.51 -42.56
C LYS A 667 -43.47 37.09 -43.01
N SER A 668 -43.34 37.39 -44.31
CA SER A 668 -42.17 38.08 -44.84
C SER A 668 -42.18 39.55 -44.41
N ALA A 669 -41.02 40.11 -44.06
CA ALA A 669 -40.85 41.53 -43.79
C ALA A 669 -41.09 42.36 -45.06
N THR A 670 -41.89 43.42 -44.95
CA THR A 670 -42.19 44.33 -46.07
C THR A 670 -41.28 45.55 -46.05
N ALA A 671 -41.16 46.25 -47.20
CA ALA A 671 -40.29 47.43 -47.34
C ALA A 671 -40.52 48.55 -46.30
N LYS A 672 -41.73 48.65 -45.71
CA LYS A 672 -42.05 49.59 -44.63
C LYS A 672 -41.47 49.20 -43.26
N ASP A 673 -41.28 47.91 -43.01
CA ASP A 673 -40.77 47.40 -41.73
C ASP A 673 -39.27 47.71 -41.57
N PHE A 674 -38.56 47.93 -42.69
CA PHE A 674 -37.15 48.31 -42.72
C PHE A 674 -36.87 49.79 -42.40
N GLU A 675 -37.86 50.68 -42.51
CA GLU A 675 -37.68 52.13 -42.29
C GLU A 675 -37.82 52.55 -40.82
N LEU A 676 -38.46 51.73 -39.97
CA LEU A 676 -38.79 52.06 -38.57
C LEU A 676 -37.64 51.84 -37.57
N GLU A 677 -36.61 51.05 -37.89
CA GLU A 677 -35.60 50.60 -36.91
C GLU A 677 -34.13 50.97 -37.24
N GLY A 678 -33.85 51.76 -38.28
CA GLY A 678 -32.51 52.32 -38.49
C GLY A 678 -31.39 51.29 -38.65
N ALA A 679 -31.66 50.13 -39.24
CA ALA A 679 -30.65 49.09 -39.47
C ALA A 679 -29.61 49.51 -40.55
N PRO A 680 -28.30 49.19 -40.38
CA PRO A 680 -27.28 49.53 -41.36
C PRO A 680 -27.51 48.83 -42.71
N ALA A 681 -27.08 49.47 -43.80
CA ALA A 681 -27.20 49.00 -45.19
C ALA A 681 -26.54 47.64 -45.52
N ILE A 682 -25.99 46.93 -44.53
CA ILE A 682 -25.32 45.63 -44.65
C ILE A 682 -26.32 44.45 -44.55
N ALA A 683 -27.51 44.66 -43.96
CA ALA A 683 -28.53 43.60 -43.79
C ALA A 683 -29.40 43.30 -45.05
N ARG A 684 -28.98 43.72 -46.25
CA ARG A 684 -29.78 43.59 -47.50
C ARG A 684 -29.31 42.47 -48.44
N GLN A 685 -28.37 41.63 -48.02
CA GLN A 685 -27.93 40.46 -48.80
C GLN A 685 -27.99 39.22 -47.92
N SER A 686 -29.05 38.42 -48.04
CA SER A 686 -29.01 37.03 -47.59
C SER A 686 -28.08 36.28 -48.55
N GLU A 687 -26.97 35.72 -48.08
CA GLU A 687 -26.04 34.98 -48.95
C GLU A 687 -26.59 33.59 -49.35
N GLY A 688 -27.82 33.26 -48.94
CA GLY A 688 -28.34 31.90 -48.96
C GLY A 688 -27.51 30.97 -48.09
N TYR A 689 -27.92 29.71 -47.99
CA TYR A 689 -27.16 28.73 -47.23
C TYR A 689 -27.35 27.35 -47.83
N GLN A 690 -26.26 26.82 -48.41
CA GLN A 690 -26.17 25.48 -48.96
C GLN A 690 -25.01 24.74 -48.32
N GLU A 691 -25.28 23.63 -47.65
CA GLU A 691 -24.27 22.82 -46.96
C GLU A 691 -24.65 21.34 -47.01
N LYS A 692 -23.66 20.47 -47.28
CA LYS A 692 -23.77 19.00 -47.20
C LYS A 692 -22.68 18.47 -46.27
N LEU A 693 -23.07 17.92 -45.12
CA LEU A 693 -22.16 17.18 -44.23
C LEU A 693 -22.39 15.68 -44.38
N ASN A 694 -21.34 14.91 -44.75
CA ASN A 694 -21.34 13.45 -44.80
C ASN A 694 -20.57 12.85 -43.61
N SER A 695 -21.08 11.75 -43.05
CA SER A 695 -20.49 11.05 -41.90
C SER A 695 -19.52 9.91 -42.25
N SER A 696 -19.12 9.74 -43.51
CA SER A 696 -18.43 8.53 -44.00
C SER A 696 -17.11 8.83 -44.74
N ASP A 697 -16.05 9.18 -44.00
CA ASP A 697 -14.66 9.05 -44.46
C ASP A 697 -13.94 8.02 -43.57
N GLU A 698 -14.15 6.73 -43.86
CA GLU A 698 -13.57 5.57 -43.14
C GLU A 698 -12.29 4.99 -43.80
N SER A 699 -11.43 5.81 -44.40
CA SER A 699 -10.25 5.29 -45.16
C SER A 699 -8.90 5.29 -44.40
N TRP A 700 -8.86 5.24 -43.07
CA TRP A 700 -7.60 5.42 -42.30
C TRP A 700 -7.14 4.23 -41.42
N LEU A 701 -7.76 3.05 -41.52
CA LEU A 701 -7.52 1.93 -40.59
C LEU A 701 -6.54 0.82 -41.06
N GLN A 702 -5.66 1.07 -42.04
CA GLN A 702 -4.55 0.14 -42.30
C GLN A 702 -3.23 0.86 -42.61
N GLU A 703 -2.33 0.86 -41.63
CA GLU A 703 -0.89 0.74 -41.83
C GLU A 703 -0.24 0.22 -40.53
N ASP A 704 0.28 -1.02 -40.58
CA ASP A 704 1.22 -1.55 -39.59
C ASP A 704 2.55 -0.80 -39.73
N GLN A 705 2.77 0.21 -38.89
CA GLN A 705 4.10 0.79 -38.79
C GLN A 705 5.00 -0.15 -37.97
N PRO A 706 6.21 -0.47 -38.46
CA PRO A 706 7.16 -1.28 -37.70
C PRO A 706 7.54 -0.53 -36.41
N ILE A 707 7.27 -1.17 -35.27
CA ILE A 707 7.65 -0.66 -33.95
C ILE A 707 9.19 -0.56 -33.91
N LYS A 708 9.72 0.62 -33.57
CA LYS A 708 11.16 0.85 -33.45
C LYS A 708 11.69 0.16 -32.18
N ASP A 709 12.84 -0.49 -32.27
CA ASP A 709 13.50 -1.12 -31.13
C ASP A 709 13.78 -0.10 -30.00
N GLY A 710 13.44 -0.49 -28.76
CA GLY A 710 13.66 0.32 -27.55
C GLY A 710 12.49 1.23 -27.13
N VAL A 711 11.38 1.22 -27.87
CA VAL A 711 10.16 1.98 -27.54
C VAL A 711 9.18 1.12 -26.71
N PRO A 712 8.55 1.64 -25.63
CA PRO A 712 7.54 0.90 -24.88
C PRO A 712 6.33 0.55 -25.75
N GLU A 713 5.97 -0.72 -25.76
CA GLU A 713 4.80 -1.21 -26.49
C GLU A 713 3.58 -1.25 -25.58
N ILE A 714 2.48 -0.64 -26.02
CA ILE A 714 1.20 -0.60 -25.34
C ILE A 714 0.19 -1.39 -26.17
N LEU A 715 -0.44 -2.39 -25.55
CA LEU A 715 -1.54 -3.12 -26.15
C LEU A 715 -2.87 -2.46 -25.76
N VAL A 716 -3.65 -2.05 -26.76
CA VAL A 716 -4.98 -1.47 -26.57
C VAL A 716 -6.04 -2.49 -27.01
N VAL A 717 -7.00 -2.78 -26.14
CA VAL A 717 -8.01 -3.81 -26.34
C VAL A 717 -9.40 -3.22 -26.13
N ASP A 718 -10.20 -3.19 -27.18
CA ASP A 718 -11.55 -2.60 -27.21
C ASP A 718 -12.34 -3.20 -28.38
N ASP A 719 -13.62 -3.53 -28.18
CA ASP A 719 -14.47 -4.11 -29.23
C ASP A 719 -14.99 -3.07 -30.23
N GLU A 720 -14.87 -1.78 -29.90
CA GLU A 720 -15.30 -0.68 -30.75
C GLU A 720 -14.10 -0.05 -31.49
N PRO A 721 -14.03 -0.15 -32.83
CA PRO A 721 -12.89 0.33 -33.63
C PRO A 721 -12.56 1.83 -33.43
N ILE A 722 -13.58 2.64 -33.12
CA ILE A 722 -13.43 4.07 -32.85
C ILE A 722 -12.58 4.30 -31.60
N ASN A 723 -12.82 3.53 -30.53
CA ASN A 723 -12.07 3.66 -29.27
C ASN A 723 -10.59 3.27 -29.46
N LEU A 724 -10.33 2.20 -30.23
CA LEU A 724 -8.98 1.80 -30.63
C LEU A 724 -8.26 2.95 -31.35
N GLN A 725 -8.95 3.63 -32.28
CA GLN A 725 -8.37 4.73 -33.03
C GLN A 725 -8.13 5.98 -32.19
N VAL A 726 -9.03 6.32 -31.27
CA VAL A 726 -8.85 7.45 -30.34
C VAL A 726 -7.60 7.21 -29.46
N LEU A 727 -7.44 5.99 -28.93
CA LEU A 727 -6.28 5.65 -28.11
C LEU A 727 -4.98 5.65 -28.93
N ARG A 728 -4.98 5.15 -30.17
CA ARG A 728 -3.84 5.28 -31.09
C ARG A 728 -3.45 6.73 -31.32
N ASN A 729 -4.42 7.60 -31.59
CA ASN A 729 -4.18 9.04 -31.83
C ASN A 729 -3.67 9.78 -30.59
N VAL A 730 -3.94 9.27 -29.40
CA VAL A 730 -3.40 9.82 -28.15
C VAL A 730 -1.97 9.33 -27.88
N LEU A 731 -1.70 8.03 -28.10
CA LEU A 731 -0.47 7.37 -27.68
C LEU A 731 0.67 7.45 -28.71
N LEU A 732 0.38 7.32 -30.02
CA LEU A 732 1.40 7.36 -31.07
C LEU A 732 2.17 8.70 -31.10
N PRO A 733 1.54 9.88 -30.98
CA PRO A 733 2.27 11.15 -30.95
C PRO A 733 3.20 11.32 -29.74
N GLN A 734 2.98 10.57 -28.65
CA GLN A 734 3.87 10.55 -27.49
C GLN A 734 5.07 9.61 -27.67
N GLY A 735 5.17 8.94 -28.81
CA GLY A 735 6.27 8.06 -29.15
C GLY A 735 6.14 6.65 -28.60
N PHE A 736 4.94 6.20 -28.17
CA PHE A 736 4.70 4.81 -27.79
C PHE A 736 4.47 3.91 -29.01
N GLY A 737 4.91 2.65 -28.93
CA GLY A 737 4.48 1.61 -29.87
C GLY A 737 3.07 1.16 -29.49
N VAL A 738 2.11 1.17 -30.41
CA VAL A 738 0.72 0.81 -30.11
C VAL A 738 0.29 -0.38 -30.94
N ARG A 739 -0.10 -1.45 -30.27
CA ARG A 739 -0.76 -2.61 -30.88
C ARG A 739 -2.21 -2.65 -30.44
N THR A 740 -3.11 -3.06 -31.33
CA THR A 740 -4.55 -3.11 -31.06
C THR A 740 -5.09 -4.53 -31.14
N ALA A 741 -6.08 -4.85 -30.30
CA ALA A 741 -6.88 -6.06 -30.38
C ALA A 741 -8.37 -5.69 -30.26
N ASP A 742 -9.21 -6.34 -31.04
CA ASP A 742 -10.66 -6.07 -31.13
C ASP A 742 -11.50 -6.95 -30.18
N ASN A 743 -10.87 -7.90 -29.49
CA ASN A 743 -11.54 -8.76 -28.52
C ASN A 743 -10.55 -9.38 -27.52
N GLY A 744 -11.07 -9.89 -26.39
CA GLY A 744 -10.26 -10.45 -25.32
C GLY A 744 -9.48 -11.73 -25.69
N ALA A 745 -9.96 -12.56 -26.62
CA ALA A 745 -9.27 -13.77 -27.04
C ALA A 745 -8.03 -13.43 -27.88
N THR A 746 -8.19 -12.55 -28.87
CA THR A 746 -7.09 -12.02 -29.68
C THR A 746 -6.06 -11.29 -28.82
N ALA A 747 -6.49 -10.57 -27.78
CA ALA A 747 -5.57 -9.94 -26.83
C ALA A 747 -4.66 -10.96 -26.12
N LEU A 748 -5.22 -12.07 -25.62
CA LEU A 748 -4.43 -13.13 -24.97
C LEU A 748 -3.46 -13.81 -25.95
N GLU A 749 -3.89 -14.09 -27.19
CA GLU A 749 -3.02 -14.65 -28.22
C GLU A 749 -1.85 -13.71 -28.60
N LEU A 750 -2.12 -12.39 -28.65
CA LEU A 750 -1.08 -11.40 -28.94
C LEU A 750 -0.06 -11.29 -27.81
N ILE A 751 -0.51 -11.34 -26.55
CA ILE A 751 0.37 -11.30 -25.36
C ILE A 751 1.31 -12.51 -25.31
N ASP A 752 0.86 -13.67 -25.78
CA ASP A 752 1.69 -14.87 -25.87
C ASP A 752 2.77 -14.77 -26.96
N LYS A 753 2.51 -14.03 -28.04
CA LYS A 753 3.45 -13.82 -29.15
C LYS A 753 4.40 -12.64 -28.89
N HIS A 754 3.91 -11.56 -28.31
CA HIS A 754 4.64 -10.33 -28.04
C HIS A 754 4.25 -9.82 -26.66
N ARG A 755 5.22 -9.61 -25.76
CA ARG A 755 4.94 -9.11 -24.41
C ARG A 755 4.92 -7.57 -24.41
N PRO A 756 3.74 -6.93 -24.26
CA PRO A 756 3.68 -5.48 -24.16
C PRO A 756 4.19 -5.00 -22.79
N ASN A 757 4.56 -3.71 -22.71
CA ASN A 757 4.95 -3.06 -21.46
C ASN A 757 3.76 -2.56 -20.64
N LEU A 758 2.60 -2.34 -21.26
CA LEU A 758 1.36 -1.94 -20.61
C LEU A 758 0.15 -2.37 -21.44
N ILE A 759 -0.97 -2.67 -20.78
CA ILE A 759 -2.24 -2.99 -21.45
C ILE A 759 -3.30 -1.96 -21.07
N ILE A 760 -4.01 -1.44 -22.06
CA ILE A 760 -5.23 -0.64 -21.91
C ILE A 760 -6.40 -1.52 -22.36
N LEU A 761 -7.34 -1.81 -21.46
CA LEU A 761 -8.32 -2.89 -21.65
C LEU A 761 -9.74 -2.41 -21.35
N ASP A 762 -10.67 -2.51 -22.30
CA ASP A 762 -12.08 -2.26 -22.02
C ASP A 762 -12.66 -3.35 -21.09
N VAL A 763 -13.43 -2.93 -20.11
CA VAL A 763 -14.17 -3.80 -19.19
C VAL A 763 -15.27 -4.58 -19.93
N MET A 764 -15.96 -3.95 -20.89
CA MET A 764 -17.21 -4.47 -21.48
C MET A 764 -17.02 -4.93 -22.92
N MET A 765 -16.40 -6.09 -23.11
CA MET A 765 -16.23 -6.70 -24.44
C MET A 765 -17.10 -7.96 -24.62
N PRO A 766 -17.56 -8.28 -25.85
CA PRO A 766 -18.25 -9.53 -26.18
C PRO A 766 -17.36 -10.76 -25.93
N ASP A 767 -18.01 -11.90 -25.67
CA ASP A 767 -17.41 -13.22 -25.39
C ASP A 767 -16.53 -13.29 -24.13
N LEU A 768 -15.39 -12.61 -24.14
CA LEU A 768 -14.43 -12.58 -23.04
C LEU A 768 -14.29 -11.16 -22.48
N SER A 769 -14.95 -10.90 -21.35
CA SER A 769 -14.91 -9.58 -20.69
C SER A 769 -13.50 -9.18 -20.28
N GLY A 770 -13.21 -7.87 -20.23
CA GLY A 770 -11.91 -7.36 -19.78
C GLY A 770 -11.54 -7.74 -18.36
N LEU A 771 -12.53 -7.91 -17.47
CA LEU A 771 -12.30 -8.43 -16.12
C LEU A 771 -11.73 -9.85 -16.14
N GLU A 772 -12.25 -10.70 -17.02
CA GLU A 772 -11.80 -12.08 -17.14
C GLU A 772 -10.41 -12.17 -17.80
N VAL A 773 -10.14 -11.33 -18.80
CA VAL A 773 -8.81 -11.18 -19.39
C VAL A 773 -7.79 -10.78 -18.33
N ALA A 774 -8.11 -9.78 -17.48
CA ALA A 774 -7.23 -9.35 -16.41
C ALA A 774 -6.94 -10.46 -15.38
N ARG A 775 -7.96 -11.24 -14.97
CA ARG A 775 -7.76 -12.37 -14.04
C ARG A 775 -6.80 -13.41 -14.62
N ARG A 776 -7.00 -13.81 -15.87
CA ARG A 776 -6.13 -14.78 -16.55
C ARG A 776 -4.70 -14.28 -16.70
N LEU A 777 -4.51 -12.98 -16.92
CA LEU A 777 -3.18 -12.37 -16.97
C LEU A 777 -2.50 -12.36 -15.59
N ARG A 778 -3.26 -12.21 -14.50
CA ARG A 778 -2.71 -12.24 -13.13
C ARG A 778 -2.31 -13.62 -12.63
N GLU A 779 -2.81 -14.69 -13.23
CA GLU A 779 -2.31 -16.04 -12.97
C GLU A 779 -0.86 -16.22 -13.47
N ARG A 780 -0.41 -15.38 -14.41
CA ARG A 780 0.88 -15.52 -15.10
C ARG A 780 1.86 -14.37 -14.86
N PHE A 781 1.37 -13.15 -14.66
CA PHE A 781 2.17 -11.94 -14.57
C PHE A 781 1.82 -11.12 -13.33
N ASP A 782 2.83 -10.67 -12.61
CA ASP A 782 2.63 -9.76 -11.49
C ASP A 782 2.12 -8.38 -11.96
N ARG A 783 1.43 -7.66 -11.07
CA ARG A 783 0.90 -6.32 -11.36
C ARG A 783 1.98 -5.33 -11.80
N LEU A 784 3.17 -5.43 -11.24
CA LEU A 784 4.28 -4.54 -11.59
C LEU A 784 5.09 -5.04 -12.80
N GLU A 785 4.94 -6.31 -13.18
CA GLU A 785 5.58 -6.89 -14.36
C GLU A 785 4.80 -6.54 -15.63
N LEU A 786 3.46 -6.65 -15.57
CA LEU A 786 2.54 -6.30 -16.66
C LEU A 786 1.39 -5.42 -16.14
N PRO A 787 1.56 -4.09 -16.18
CA PRO A 787 0.53 -3.14 -15.78
C PRO A 787 -0.70 -3.18 -16.70
N ILE A 788 -1.89 -3.17 -16.10
CA ILE A 788 -3.17 -3.14 -16.81
C ILE A 788 -3.97 -1.92 -16.37
N ILE A 789 -4.32 -1.05 -17.31
CA ILE A 789 -5.28 0.05 -17.13
C ILE A 789 -6.61 -0.40 -17.70
N MET A 790 -7.66 -0.42 -16.88
CA MET A 790 -9.00 -0.71 -17.36
C MET A 790 -9.73 0.54 -17.81
N VAL A 791 -10.38 0.48 -18.97
CA VAL A 791 -11.22 1.58 -19.47
C VAL A 791 -12.68 1.18 -19.33
N THR A 792 -13.53 2.05 -18.80
CA THR A 792 -14.95 1.73 -18.58
C THR A 792 -15.88 2.91 -18.82
N ALA A 793 -17.05 2.65 -19.42
CA ALA A 793 -18.12 3.64 -19.55
C ALA A 793 -18.93 3.86 -18.26
N ARG A 794 -18.70 3.06 -17.20
CA ARG A 794 -19.44 3.14 -15.93
C ARG A 794 -18.57 3.69 -14.80
N SER A 795 -18.97 4.84 -14.25
CA SER A 795 -18.32 5.47 -13.09
C SER A 795 -18.84 4.97 -11.73
N ARG A 796 -19.51 3.79 -11.69
CA ARG A 796 -20.03 3.27 -10.41
C ARG A 796 -18.88 2.66 -9.61
N THR A 797 -18.85 2.92 -8.31
CA THR A 797 -17.81 2.41 -7.39
C THR A 797 -17.63 0.88 -7.46
N ARG A 798 -18.71 0.12 -7.72
CA ARG A 798 -18.65 -1.34 -7.87
C ARG A 798 -17.86 -1.80 -9.10
N ASP A 799 -17.95 -1.08 -10.22
CA ASP A 799 -17.26 -1.45 -11.47
C ASP A 799 -15.76 -1.17 -11.37
N ILE A 800 -15.39 -0.11 -10.66
CA ILE A 800 -14.01 0.23 -10.30
C ILE A 800 -13.40 -0.82 -9.36
N ILE A 801 -14.13 -1.17 -8.29
CA ILE A 801 -13.70 -2.19 -7.33
C ILE A 801 -13.51 -3.53 -8.06
N ALA A 802 -14.48 -3.93 -8.90
CA ALA A 802 -14.38 -5.17 -9.66
C ALA A 802 -13.16 -5.20 -10.60
N GLY A 803 -12.81 -4.07 -11.23
CA GLY A 803 -11.61 -3.95 -12.07
C GLY A 803 -10.30 -4.08 -11.30
N LEU A 804 -10.21 -3.43 -10.14
CA LEU A 804 -9.05 -3.54 -9.26
C LEU A 804 -8.93 -4.95 -8.66
N GLU A 805 -10.01 -5.54 -8.17
CA GLU A 805 -10.07 -6.92 -7.67
C GLU A 805 -9.70 -7.95 -8.75
N ALA A 806 -10.12 -7.72 -10.00
CA ALA A 806 -9.76 -8.57 -11.14
C ALA A 806 -8.28 -8.48 -11.53
N GLY A 807 -7.54 -7.49 -11.01
CA GLY A 807 -6.10 -7.40 -11.22
C GLY A 807 -5.61 -6.10 -11.85
N ALA A 808 -6.48 -5.17 -12.25
CA ALA A 808 -6.04 -3.92 -12.84
C ALA A 808 -5.16 -3.11 -11.89
N ASN A 809 -4.20 -2.38 -12.45
CA ASN A 809 -3.34 -1.44 -11.73
C ASN A 809 -4.05 -0.11 -11.53
N ASP A 810 -4.83 0.29 -12.54
CA ASP A 810 -5.57 1.54 -12.54
C ASP A 810 -6.79 1.42 -13.45
N TYR A 811 -7.66 2.43 -13.41
CA TYR A 811 -8.81 2.54 -14.29
C TYR A 811 -8.99 3.96 -14.82
N VAL A 812 -9.61 4.07 -15.99
CA VAL A 812 -9.95 5.33 -16.64
C VAL A 812 -11.40 5.27 -17.14
N VAL A 813 -12.17 6.34 -16.92
CA VAL A 813 -13.58 6.39 -17.31
C VAL A 813 -13.70 6.97 -18.73
N LYS A 814 -14.52 6.34 -19.59
CA LYS A 814 -14.88 6.88 -20.91
C LYS A 814 -15.99 7.95 -20.75
N PRO A 815 -15.90 9.12 -21.42
CA PRO A 815 -14.79 9.58 -22.26
C PRO A 815 -13.57 10.01 -21.42
N PHE A 816 -12.38 9.55 -21.80
CA PHE A 816 -11.15 9.82 -21.05
C PHE A 816 -10.50 11.14 -21.44
N VAL A 817 -9.94 11.85 -20.47
CA VAL A 817 -9.15 13.07 -20.71
C VAL A 817 -7.74 12.67 -21.14
N LYS A 818 -7.25 13.25 -22.24
CA LYS A 818 -5.94 12.91 -22.83
C LYS A 818 -4.81 12.94 -21.81
N ASP A 819 -4.68 14.05 -21.08
CA ASP A 819 -3.56 14.26 -20.16
C ASP A 819 -3.62 13.32 -18.94
N GLU A 820 -4.83 12.97 -18.49
CA GLU A 820 -5.06 11.99 -17.41
C GLU A 820 -4.56 10.61 -17.83
N LEU A 821 -4.96 10.14 -19.02
CA LEU A 821 -4.56 8.83 -19.54
C LEU A 821 -3.03 8.75 -19.69
N LEU A 822 -2.41 9.79 -20.25
CA LEU A 822 -0.96 9.82 -20.45
C LEU A 822 -0.19 9.80 -19.13
N ALA A 823 -0.61 10.60 -18.15
CA ALA A 823 0.03 10.61 -16.83
C ALA A 823 -0.01 9.23 -16.15
N ARG A 824 -1.14 8.51 -16.26
CA ARG A 824 -1.28 7.14 -15.72
C ARG A 824 -0.39 6.15 -16.46
N VAL A 825 -0.34 6.23 -17.78
CA VAL A 825 0.54 5.40 -18.63
C VAL A 825 2.00 5.62 -18.26
N ASP A 826 2.46 6.87 -18.18
CA ASP A 826 3.84 7.21 -17.84
C ASP A 826 4.22 6.69 -16.45
N THR A 827 3.37 6.94 -15.44
CA THR A 827 3.61 6.51 -14.06
C THR A 827 3.77 4.99 -13.96
N LEU A 828 2.91 4.23 -14.65
CA LEU A 828 2.96 2.77 -14.62
C LEU A 828 4.15 2.21 -15.39
N LEU A 829 4.54 2.83 -16.51
CA LEU A 829 5.74 2.43 -17.26
C LEU A 829 7.04 2.74 -16.49
N GLU A 830 7.10 3.86 -15.76
CA GLU A 830 8.23 4.17 -14.87
C GLU A 830 8.34 3.17 -13.72
N ALA A 831 7.22 2.84 -13.08
CA ALA A 831 7.18 1.85 -12.01
C ALA A 831 7.62 0.45 -12.49
N GLN A 832 7.17 0.04 -13.69
CA GLN A 832 7.54 -1.22 -14.33
C GLN A 832 9.05 -1.28 -14.61
N ARG A 833 9.63 -0.21 -15.19
CA ARG A 833 11.07 -0.11 -15.45
C ARG A 833 11.90 -0.13 -14.16
N ALA A 834 11.49 0.60 -13.13
CA ALA A 834 12.17 0.64 -11.84
C ALA A 834 12.18 -0.73 -11.16
N ARG A 835 11.09 -1.50 -11.27
CA ARG A 835 10.99 -2.86 -10.73
C ARG A 835 11.91 -3.83 -11.46
N MET A 836 11.93 -3.80 -12.80
CA MET A 836 12.84 -4.65 -13.59
C MET A 836 14.31 -4.35 -13.25
N ALA A 837 14.69 -3.08 -13.20
CA ALA A 837 16.05 -2.68 -12.84
C ALA A 837 16.41 -3.09 -11.40
N SER A 838 15.48 -2.99 -10.44
CA SER A 838 15.73 -3.43 -9.06
C SER A 838 15.85 -4.95 -8.94
N ALA A 839 15.09 -5.72 -9.70
CA ALA A 839 15.15 -7.19 -9.68
C ALA A 839 16.47 -7.69 -10.27
N GLU A 840 16.89 -7.11 -11.39
CA GLU A 840 18.19 -7.37 -12.02
C GLU A 840 19.34 -7.02 -11.05
N ASN A 841 19.30 -5.84 -10.44
CA ASN A 841 20.31 -5.43 -9.46
C ASN A 841 20.37 -6.34 -8.23
N ALA A 842 19.22 -6.80 -7.71
CA ALA A 842 19.18 -7.73 -6.58
C ALA A 842 19.79 -9.09 -6.93
N GLN A 843 19.51 -9.60 -8.14
CA GLN A 843 20.10 -10.84 -8.64
C GLN A 843 21.61 -10.72 -8.81
N LEU A 844 22.09 -9.62 -9.41
CA LEU A 844 23.51 -9.34 -9.56
C LEU A 844 24.21 -9.19 -8.20
N HIS A 845 23.59 -8.52 -7.22
CA HIS A 845 24.15 -8.40 -5.88
C HIS A 845 24.21 -9.72 -5.11
N ALA A 846 23.19 -10.58 -5.27
CA ALA A 846 23.19 -11.91 -4.67
C ALA A 846 24.31 -12.79 -5.24
N GLU A 847 24.49 -12.76 -6.57
CA GLU A 847 25.58 -13.48 -7.25
C GLU A 847 26.96 -12.94 -6.84
N MET A 848 27.12 -11.61 -6.78
CA MET A 848 28.37 -10.98 -6.36
C MET A 848 28.71 -11.30 -4.90
N LYS A 849 27.73 -11.26 -3.99
CA LYS A 849 27.93 -11.62 -2.58
C LYS A 849 28.29 -13.09 -2.42
N ARG A 850 27.69 -13.98 -3.21
CA ARG A 850 28.03 -15.41 -3.24
C ARG A 850 29.48 -15.62 -3.66
N ARG A 851 29.94 -14.93 -4.70
CA ARG A 851 31.35 -15.01 -5.16
C ARG A 851 32.33 -14.51 -4.11
N ILE A 852 32.07 -13.36 -3.49
CA ILE A 852 32.92 -12.80 -2.43
C ILE A 852 32.99 -13.75 -1.24
N GLN A 853 31.87 -14.34 -0.80
CA GLN A 853 31.87 -15.28 0.32
C GLN A 853 32.66 -16.56 0.04
N VAL A 854 32.61 -17.06 -1.20
CA VAL A 854 33.41 -18.23 -1.62
C VAL A 854 34.89 -17.89 -1.64
N GLU A 855 35.24 -16.70 -2.16
CA GLU A 855 36.63 -16.22 -2.25
C GLU A 855 37.24 -15.94 -0.87
N ASP A 856 36.50 -15.26 0.02
CA ASP A 856 36.94 -14.99 1.39
C ASP A 856 37.08 -16.28 2.21
N ALA A 857 36.15 -17.23 2.07
CA ALA A 857 36.24 -18.53 2.74
C ALA A 857 37.47 -19.32 2.27
N LEU A 858 37.78 -19.27 0.96
CA LEU A 858 38.96 -19.92 0.40
C LEU A 858 40.25 -19.27 0.92
N ARG A 859 40.33 -17.94 0.90
CA ARG A 859 41.50 -17.18 1.36
C ARG A 859 41.77 -17.35 2.86
N LEU A 860 40.71 -17.36 3.68
CA LEU A 860 40.82 -17.56 5.12
C LEU A 860 41.23 -19.00 5.46
N SER A 861 40.75 -19.99 4.69
CA SER A 861 41.18 -21.39 4.80
C SER A 861 42.68 -21.52 4.47
N GLN A 862 43.13 -20.93 3.37
CA GLN A 862 44.53 -20.96 2.93
C GLN A 862 45.49 -20.28 3.94
N THR A 863 45.11 -19.10 4.46
CA THR A 863 45.93 -18.35 5.44
C THR A 863 46.06 -19.10 6.77
N ARG A 864 44.97 -19.73 7.25
CA ARG A 864 45.01 -20.55 8.47
C ARG A 864 45.81 -21.82 8.30
N MET A 865 45.77 -22.44 7.12
CA MET A 865 46.51 -23.69 6.84
C MET A 865 48.02 -23.46 6.73
N ALA A 866 48.44 -22.34 6.12
CA ALA A 866 49.85 -21.93 6.08
C ALA A 866 50.40 -21.69 7.50
N GLY A 867 49.64 -21.03 8.37
CA GLY A 867 50.00 -20.84 9.77
C GLY A 867 50.12 -22.15 10.57
N LEU A 868 49.33 -23.19 10.23
CA LEU A 868 49.43 -24.51 10.86
C LEU A 868 50.72 -25.25 10.43
N LEU A 869 51.09 -25.20 9.15
CA LEU A 869 52.32 -25.83 8.65
C LEU A 869 53.59 -25.15 9.19
N ASP A 870 53.53 -23.84 9.44
CA ASP A 870 54.62 -23.07 10.07
C ASP A 870 54.70 -23.26 11.59
N SER A 871 53.64 -23.75 12.24
CA SER A 871 53.64 -24.08 13.67
C SER A 871 54.21 -25.48 13.99
N LEU A 872 54.47 -26.30 12.96
CA LEU A 872 55.07 -27.62 13.12
C LEU A 872 56.56 -27.51 13.43
N ASN A 873 57.01 -28.10 14.54
CA ASN A 873 58.43 -28.22 14.93
C ASN A 873 59.18 -29.32 14.13
N VAL A 874 58.81 -29.52 12.87
CA VAL A 874 59.40 -30.53 11.98
C VAL A 874 59.71 -29.87 10.64
N GLY A 875 60.86 -30.18 10.04
CA GLY A 875 61.23 -29.61 8.75
C GLY A 875 60.45 -30.28 7.62
N LEU A 876 59.73 -29.50 6.81
CA LEU A 876 58.98 -30.01 5.66
C LEU A 876 59.54 -29.42 4.36
N TRP A 877 59.83 -30.30 3.40
CA TRP A 877 60.24 -29.99 2.04
C TRP A 877 59.27 -30.62 1.04
N CYS A 878 58.89 -29.87 0.01
CA CYS A 878 58.18 -30.40 -1.14
C CYS A 878 59.05 -30.17 -2.38
N VAL A 879 59.43 -31.26 -3.05
CA VAL A 879 60.33 -31.25 -4.21
C VAL A 879 59.68 -31.89 -5.42
N GLU A 880 59.97 -31.35 -6.61
CA GLU A 880 59.64 -31.98 -7.88
C GLU A 880 60.57 -33.18 -8.16
N GLU A 881 60.19 -34.07 -9.09
CA GLU A 881 61.01 -35.25 -9.45
C GLU A 881 62.41 -34.90 -9.97
N THR A 882 62.59 -33.69 -10.52
CA THR A 882 63.89 -33.15 -10.97
C THR A 882 64.84 -32.82 -9.80
N GLY A 883 64.30 -32.72 -8.58
CA GLY A 883 64.97 -32.30 -7.36
C GLY A 883 64.80 -30.82 -7.03
N ASP A 884 63.95 -30.08 -7.75
CA ASP A 884 63.73 -28.66 -7.48
C ASP A 884 62.74 -28.47 -6.32
N LEU A 885 63.11 -27.65 -5.34
CA LEU A 885 62.28 -27.34 -4.17
C LEU A 885 61.23 -26.30 -4.54
N PHE A 886 59.95 -26.60 -4.30
CA PHE A 886 58.84 -25.67 -4.58
C PHE A 886 58.12 -25.19 -3.30
N TYR A 887 58.30 -25.87 -2.17
CA TYR A 887 57.80 -25.40 -0.87
C TYR A 887 58.66 -25.88 0.30
N THR A 888 58.81 -25.04 1.32
CA THR A 888 59.45 -25.38 2.59
C THR A 888 58.85 -24.54 3.73
N ASN A 889 58.54 -25.17 4.87
CA ASN A 889 57.96 -24.48 6.02
C ASN A 889 58.99 -23.65 6.81
N ARG A 890 58.54 -22.70 7.62
CA ARG A 890 59.41 -21.76 8.33
C ARG A 890 60.45 -22.43 9.24
N PHE A 891 60.07 -23.52 9.92
CA PHE A 891 61.00 -24.31 10.73
C PHE A 891 62.17 -24.88 9.89
N ALA A 892 61.89 -25.41 8.70
CA ALA A 892 62.95 -25.88 7.79
C ALA A 892 63.80 -24.72 7.26
N GLN A 893 63.19 -23.58 6.90
CA GLN A 893 63.91 -22.39 6.42
C GLN A 893 64.91 -21.87 7.47
N ASP A 894 64.43 -21.67 8.70
CA ASP A 894 65.23 -21.19 9.84
C ASP A 894 66.32 -22.19 10.23
N TRP A 895 66.01 -23.49 10.20
CA TRP A 895 66.94 -24.53 10.62
C TRP A 895 68.06 -24.80 9.58
N LEU A 896 67.77 -24.62 8.28
CA LEU A 896 68.72 -24.88 7.20
C LEU A 896 69.44 -23.62 6.68
N GLY A 897 68.97 -22.42 7.07
CA GLY A 897 69.54 -21.14 6.64
C GLY A 897 69.26 -20.79 5.17
N ILE A 898 68.13 -21.25 4.63
CA ILE A 898 67.72 -21.00 3.23
C ILE A 898 66.69 -19.87 3.25
N GLN A 899 66.93 -18.80 2.47
CA GLN A 899 65.95 -17.70 2.34
C GLN A 899 64.74 -18.13 1.49
N ALA A 900 63.54 -17.71 1.91
CA ALA A 900 62.30 -17.91 1.19
C ALA A 900 62.43 -17.44 -0.27
N GLY A 901 61.87 -18.20 -1.22
CA GLY A 901 61.88 -17.83 -2.66
C GLY A 901 63.12 -18.26 -3.46
N THR A 902 64.17 -18.83 -2.83
CA THR A 902 65.32 -19.36 -3.58
C THR A 902 64.94 -20.68 -4.27
N ARG A 903 65.06 -20.79 -5.60
CA ARG A 903 64.99 -22.07 -6.34
C ARG A 903 66.20 -22.94 -5.98
N ALA A 904 66.18 -23.52 -4.79
CA ALA A 904 67.20 -24.43 -4.31
C ALA A 904 66.89 -25.83 -4.86
N ASN A 905 67.90 -26.50 -5.41
CA ASN A 905 67.78 -27.90 -5.80
C ASN A 905 68.30 -28.78 -4.66
N ILE A 906 67.53 -29.78 -4.25
CA ILE A 906 67.84 -30.66 -3.12
C ILE A 906 69.18 -31.38 -3.27
N LYS A 907 69.67 -31.58 -4.52
CA LYS A 907 70.99 -32.16 -4.83
C LYS A 907 72.17 -31.28 -4.36
N GLN A 908 71.91 -30.01 -4.02
CA GLN A 908 72.89 -29.12 -3.40
C GLN A 908 73.03 -29.35 -1.89
N LEU A 909 72.06 -30.00 -1.26
CA LEU A 909 71.99 -30.23 0.19
C LEU A 909 72.21 -31.70 0.57
N VAL A 910 71.75 -32.64 -0.26
CA VAL A 910 71.92 -34.09 -0.10
C VAL A 910 72.80 -34.64 -1.24
N SER A 911 73.52 -35.76 -1.04
CA SER A 911 74.31 -36.35 -2.13
C SER A 911 73.41 -36.94 -3.24
N GLU A 912 73.88 -36.99 -4.49
CA GLU A 912 73.10 -37.56 -5.60
C GLU A 912 72.78 -39.05 -5.38
N GLN A 913 73.65 -39.77 -4.67
CA GLN A 913 73.46 -41.18 -4.35
C GLN A 913 72.34 -41.38 -3.32
N GLU A 914 72.34 -40.60 -2.23
CA GLU A 914 71.30 -40.67 -1.19
C GLU A 914 69.93 -40.18 -1.70
N PHE A 915 69.90 -39.12 -2.52
CA PHE A 915 68.64 -38.64 -3.13
C PHE A 915 68.07 -39.64 -4.15
N GLY A 916 68.95 -40.28 -4.94
CA GLY A 916 68.55 -41.33 -5.88
C GLY A 916 67.98 -42.56 -5.17
N GLU A 917 68.55 -42.95 -4.03
CA GLU A 917 68.05 -44.05 -3.20
C GLU A 917 66.69 -43.72 -2.56
N LEU A 918 66.51 -42.50 -2.06
CA LEU A 918 65.23 -42.02 -1.51
C LEU A 918 64.11 -42.08 -2.57
N LEU A 919 64.39 -41.62 -3.79
CA LEU A 919 63.45 -41.63 -4.92
C LEU A 919 63.11 -43.05 -5.39
N ALA A 920 64.11 -43.92 -5.54
CA ALA A 920 63.92 -45.29 -5.98
C ALA A 920 63.06 -46.09 -4.99
N ASN A 921 63.40 -46.00 -3.70
CA ASN A 921 62.66 -46.69 -2.63
C ASN A 921 61.23 -46.15 -2.49
N CYS A 922 61.02 -44.84 -2.69
CA CYS A 922 59.68 -44.25 -2.60
C CYS A 922 58.79 -44.67 -3.78
N ARG A 923 59.35 -44.88 -4.98
CA ARG A 923 58.62 -45.36 -6.16
C ARG A 923 58.21 -46.83 -6.06
N GLU A 924 58.97 -47.65 -5.32
CA GLU A 924 58.62 -49.06 -5.11
C GLU A 924 57.57 -49.24 -3.99
N ASP A 925 57.70 -48.53 -2.87
CA ASP A 925 56.89 -48.77 -1.66
C ASP A 925 55.89 -47.64 -1.28
N GLY A 926 55.86 -46.54 -2.04
CA GLY A 926 54.97 -45.39 -1.79
C GLY A 926 55.33 -44.50 -0.60
N ALA A 927 56.42 -44.84 0.11
CA ALA A 927 57.11 -44.03 1.11
C ALA A 927 58.55 -44.56 1.27
N ALA A 928 59.52 -43.69 1.59
CA ALA A 928 60.92 -44.08 1.83
C ALA A 928 61.46 -43.44 3.11
N ARG A 929 62.36 -44.16 3.79
CA ARG A 929 63.05 -43.69 4.99
C ARG A 929 64.55 -43.89 4.83
N LEU A 930 65.30 -42.81 4.99
CA LEU A 930 66.75 -42.83 5.08
C LEU A 930 67.18 -42.26 6.44
N GLU A 931 68.04 -42.97 7.13
CA GLU A 931 68.58 -42.56 8.43
C GLU A 931 70.06 -42.19 8.29
N ASN A 932 70.53 -41.29 9.17
CA ASN A 932 71.93 -40.87 9.24
C ASN A 932 72.46 -40.16 7.98
N VAL A 933 71.58 -39.47 7.25
CA VAL A 933 71.93 -38.70 6.05
C VAL A 933 72.76 -37.49 6.43
N HIS A 934 73.83 -37.23 5.68
CA HIS A 934 74.70 -36.08 5.91
C HIS A 934 74.30 -34.91 5.00
N LEU A 935 73.90 -33.79 5.60
CA LEU A 935 73.58 -32.57 4.85
C LEU A 935 74.87 -31.80 4.55
N LYS A 936 75.12 -31.45 3.28
CA LYS A 936 76.36 -30.79 2.83
C LYS A 936 76.69 -29.47 3.54
N ASN A 937 75.70 -28.83 4.16
CA ASN A 937 75.83 -27.55 4.86
C ASN A 937 75.81 -27.65 6.40
N LYS A 938 75.74 -28.85 7.00
CA LYS A 938 75.79 -29.04 8.47
C LYS A 938 76.45 -30.37 8.87
N ASP A 939 77.19 -30.35 9.99
CA ASP A 939 77.87 -31.54 10.52
C ASP A 939 76.94 -32.56 11.20
N GLU A 940 75.67 -32.19 11.47
CA GLU A 940 74.68 -33.08 12.08
C GLU A 940 74.05 -34.05 11.08
N LYS A 941 73.85 -35.29 11.53
CA LYS A 941 73.11 -36.32 10.80
C LYS A 941 71.61 -36.14 10.98
N VAL A 942 70.85 -36.42 9.93
CA VAL A 942 69.40 -36.25 9.89
C VAL A 942 68.71 -37.51 9.39
N SER A 943 67.45 -37.68 9.77
CA SER A 943 66.56 -38.70 9.19
C SER A 943 65.62 -38.05 8.18
N LEU A 944 65.54 -38.63 6.99
CA LEU A 944 64.66 -38.19 5.90
C LEU A 944 63.52 -39.20 5.74
N HIS A 945 62.29 -38.69 5.75
CA HIS A 945 61.08 -39.46 5.47
C HIS A 945 60.41 -38.89 4.23
N ALA A 946 60.42 -39.65 3.14
CA ALA A 946 59.81 -39.24 1.88
C ALA A 946 58.50 -39.99 1.61
N PHE A 947 57.54 -39.33 0.96
CA PHE A 947 56.35 -39.96 0.42
C PHE A 947 55.86 -39.20 -0.82
N GLU A 948 55.21 -39.92 -1.72
CA GLU A 948 54.71 -39.40 -3.00
C GLU A 948 53.30 -38.84 -2.86
N MET A 949 53.02 -37.71 -3.52
CA MET A 949 51.68 -37.11 -3.61
C MET A 949 50.85 -37.69 -4.76
N ASP A 950 49.54 -37.63 -4.62
CA ASP A 950 48.60 -37.98 -5.68
C ASP A 950 48.72 -37.03 -6.89
N GLN A 951 48.58 -37.56 -8.10
CA GLN A 951 48.84 -36.84 -9.36
C GLN A 951 47.86 -35.68 -9.60
N GLU A 952 46.66 -35.74 -9.02
CA GLU A 952 45.64 -34.69 -9.17
C GLU A 952 45.94 -33.41 -8.34
N VAL A 953 46.87 -33.48 -7.38
CA VAL A 953 47.15 -32.40 -6.41
C VAL A 953 48.46 -31.63 -6.72
N GLY A 954 49.18 -32.00 -7.78
CA GLY A 954 50.32 -31.24 -8.29
C GLY A 954 51.59 -32.04 -8.58
N GLY A 955 51.66 -33.33 -8.21
CA GLY A 955 52.77 -34.24 -8.54
C GLY A 955 54.12 -33.85 -7.92
N GLY A 956 54.63 -34.63 -6.97
CA GLY A 956 55.92 -34.38 -6.34
C GLY A 956 56.21 -35.27 -5.14
N LEU A 957 57.43 -35.15 -4.61
CA LEU A 957 57.93 -35.90 -3.46
C LEU A 957 57.98 -34.98 -2.23
N ASN A 958 57.25 -35.35 -1.17
CA ASN A 958 57.30 -34.64 0.11
C ASN A 958 58.33 -35.30 1.02
N ILE A 959 59.23 -34.51 1.59
CA ILE A 959 60.33 -34.98 2.45
C ILE A 959 60.22 -34.28 3.81
N ILE A 960 60.03 -35.07 4.84
CA ILE A 960 60.05 -34.67 6.24
C ILE A 960 61.47 -34.87 6.78
N ILE A 961 62.00 -33.86 7.45
CA ILE A 961 63.35 -33.87 8.03
C ILE A 961 63.29 -33.75 9.54
N LEU A 962 63.99 -34.66 10.21
CA LEU A 962 64.12 -34.69 11.65
C LEU A 962 65.62 -34.70 12.05
N PRO A 963 66.08 -33.81 12.94
CA PRO A 963 67.44 -33.84 13.47
C PRO A 963 67.66 -35.07 14.35
N SER A 964 68.75 -35.82 14.13
CA SER A 964 69.03 -37.06 14.89
C SER A 964 69.45 -36.82 16.36
N SER A 965 69.58 -35.56 16.81
CA SER A 965 70.01 -35.19 18.17
C SER A 965 68.89 -35.21 19.23
N ASN A 966 67.62 -35.29 18.83
CA ASN A 966 66.48 -35.51 19.75
C ASN A 966 65.93 -36.93 19.58
N GLY A 967 66.29 -37.83 20.50
CA GLY A 967 65.88 -39.24 20.50
C GLY A 967 64.39 -39.54 20.75
N ASP A 968 63.48 -38.61 20.49
CA ASP A 968 62.04 -38.74 20.80
C ASP A 968 61.22 -39.01 19.53
N TRP A 969 61.34 -40.23 18.99
CA TRP A 969 60.40 -40.75 17.99
C TRP A 969 58.97 -40.91 18.56
N ALA A 970 58.81 -40.88 19.89
CA ALA A 970 57.53 -41.09 20.56
C ALA A 970 56.57 -39.87 20.48
N ASN A 971 57.11 -38.66 20.26
CA ASN A 971 56.34 -37.40 20.21
C ASN A 971 56.30 -36.76 18.81
N ALA A 972 56.95 -37.34 17.81
CA ALA A 972 56.85 -36.88 16.42
C ALA A 972 55.47 -37.26 15.86
N PRO A 973 54.78 -36.36 15.12
CA PRO A 973 53.51 -36.70 14.50
C PRO A 973 53.70 -37.88 13.53
N ASP A 974 52.80 -38.88 13.61
CA ASP A 974 52.84 -40.04 12.71
C ASP A 974 52.88 -39.56 11.24
N PRO A 975 53.85 -40.02 10.42
CA PRO A 975 53.94 -39.67 9.01
C PRO A 975 52.64 -39.92 8.24
N ALA A 976 51.81 -40.89 8.64
CA ALA A 976 50.49 -41.13 8.04
C ALA A 976 49.47 -40.03 8.35
N ILE A 977 49.60 -39.34 9.49
CA ILE A 977 48.75 -38.22 9.91
C ILE A 977 49.14 -36.95 9.16
N LEU A 978 50.45 -36.70 9.02
CA LEU A 978 50.99 -35.60 8.20
C LEU A 978 50.67 -35.79 6.71
N ARG A 979 50.78 -37.02 6.21
CA ARG A 979 50.38 -37.39 4.84
C ARG A 979 48.90 -37.10 4.59
N ARG A 980 47.99 -37.53 5.48
CA ARG A 980 46.56 -37.18 5.35
C ARG A 980 46.30 -35.68 5.40
N ALA A 981 47.02 -34.94 6.25
CA ALA A 981 46.91 -33.49 6.32
C ALA A 981 47.37 -32.82 5.00
N LEU A 982 48.42 -33.33 4.37
CA LEU A 982 49.00 -32.83 3.12
C LEU A 982 48.22 -33.26 1.86
N ASP A 983 47.65 -34.47 1.84
CA ASP A 983 46.78 -34.96 0.75
C ASP A 983 45.45 -34.18 0.67
N THR A 984 45.09 -33.42 1.71
CA THR A 984 43.89 -32.56 1.72
C THR A 984 44.20 -31.13 1.19
N ILE A 985 45.43 -30.86 0.73
CA ILE A 985 45.95 -29.53 0.38
C ILE A 985 46.39 -29.52 -1.08
N GLU A 986 45.85 -28.63 -1.92
CA GLU A 986 46.44 -28.31 -3.24
C GLU A 986 47.75 -27.51 -3.06
N VAL A 987 48.86 -28.22 -2.89
CA VAL A 987 50.20 -27.66 -2.61
C VAL A 987 50.70 -26.64 -3.67
N PRO A 988 50.38 -26.74 -4.98
CA PRO A 988 50.77 -25.74 -5.98
C PRO A 988 50.22 -24.32 -5.70
N SER A 989 49.08 -24.21 -5.01
CA SER A 989 48.49 -22.92 -4.64
C SER A 989 49.33 -22.16 -3.60
N ILE A 990 50.02 -22.89 -2.70
CA ILE A 990 50.85 -22.32 -1.65
C ILE A 990 52.17 -21.74 -2.22
N ALA A 991 52.76 -22.40 -3.22
CA ALA A 991 53.96 -21.91 -3.90
C ALA A 991 53.71 -20.60 -4.67
N SER A 992 52.53 -20.43 -5.28
CA SER A 992 52.12 -19.18 -5.94
C SER A 992 51.93 -18.01 -4.96
N THR A 993 51.62 -18.32 -3.70
CA THR A 993 51.45 -17.33 -2.63
C THR A 993 52.80 -16.87 -2.10
N ALA A 994 53.81 -17.74 -1.99
CA ALA A 994 55.15 -17.38 -1.52
C ALA A 994 55.95 -16.52 -2.52
N VAL A 995 55.75 -16.71 -3.83
CA VAL A 995 56.39 -15.88 -4.88
C VAL A 995 55.68 -14.51 -5.03
N SER A 996 54.41 -14.42 -4.65
CA SER A 996 53.67 -13.16 -4.66
C SER A 996 53.92 -12.28 -3.43
N THR A 997 54.40 -12.82 -2.30
CA THR A 997 54.67 -11.99 -1.12
C THR A 997 55.88 -11.06 -1.28
N GLU A 998 56.95 -11.47 -1.96
CA GLU A 998 58.13 -10.60 -2.16
C GLU A 998 58.01 -9.63 -3.35
N SER A 999 57.05 -9.87 -4.26
CA SER A 999 56.77 -8.95 -5.38
C SER A 999 55.65 -7.95 -5.07
N ASN A 1000 54.83 -8.17 -4.03
CA ASN A 1000 53.77 -7.22 -3.65
C ASN A 1000 54.18 -6.17 -2.61
N GLU A 1001 55.26 -6.35 -1.85
CA GLU A 1001 55.70 -5.32 -0.89
C GLU A 1001 56.21 -4.03 -1.55
N ARG A 1002 56.45 -4.02 -2.87
CA ARG A 1002 56.76 -2.78 -3.62
C ARG A 1002 55.59 -2.22 -4.44
N THR A 1003 54.50 -2.96 -4.60
CA THR A 1003 53.30 -2.51 -5.34
C THR A 1003 52.16 -2.10 -4.42
N ASP A 1004 52.01 -2.69 -3.23
CA ASP A 1004 51.01 -2.27 -2.24
C ASP A 1004 51.37 -0.92 -1.60
N ASP A 1005 52.65 -0.67 -1.29
CA ASP A 1005 53.11 0.58 -0.65
C ASP A 1005 52.83 1.81 -1.55
N ASN A 1006 52.90 1.63 -2.87
CA ASN A 1006 52.65 2.71 -3.83
C ASN A 1006 51.15 2.90 -4.13
N ASN A 1007 50.34 1.84 -4.03
CA ASN A 1007 48.89 1.91 -4.22
C ASN A 1007 48.20 2.47 -2.96
N ASP A 1008 48.65 2.08 -1.76
CA ASP A 1008 48.21 2.66 -0.50
C ASP A 1008 48.63 4.12 -0.39
N ALA A 1009 49.86 4.48 -0.79
CA ALA A 1009 50.29 5.87 -0.88
C ALA A 1009 49.44 6.70 -1.86
N TYR A 1010 49.10 6.15 -3.04
CA TYR A 1010 48.23 6.82 -4.01
C TYR A 1010 46.81 7.05 -3.47
N ARG A 1011 46.23 6.04 -2.81
CA ARG A 1011 44.90 6.13 -2.19
C ARG A 1011 44.87 7.14 -1.04
N GLN A 1012 45.88 7.13 -0.19
CA GLN A 1012 46.00 8.03 0.95
C GLN A 1012 46.19 9.48 0.48
N THR A 1013 47.07 9.71 -0.51
CA THR A 1013 47.28 11.05 -1.12
C THR A 1013 46.00 11.55 -1.82
N THR A 1014 45.21 10.64 -2.42
CA THR A 1014 43.92 10.98 -3.07
C THR A 1014 42.87 11.45 -2.06
N VAL A 1015 42.71 10.73 -0.94
CA VAL A 1015 41.77 11.13 0.12
C VAL A 1015 42.21 12.44 0.76
N GLU A 1016 43.51 12.61 1.01
CA GLU A 1016 44.07 13.84 1.57
C GLU A 1016 43.80 15.05 0.66
N LEU A 1017 44.03 14.91 -0.65
CA LEU A 1017 43.71 15.93 -1.65
C LEU A 1017 42.22 16.33 -1.63
N MET A 1018 41.32 15.34 -1.58
CA MET A 1018 39.87 15.58 -1.61
C MET A 1018 39.37 16.26 -0.32
N CYS A 1019 39.85 15.80 0.84
CA CYS A 1019 39.55 16.41 2.13
C CYS A 1019 40.06 17.86 2.21
N GLN A 1020 41.28 18.11 1.72
CA GLN A 1020 41.85 19.44 1.73
C GLN A 1020 41.13 20.39 0.75
N ALA A 1021 40.76 19.91 -0.43
CA ALA A 1021 39.98 20.68 -1.41
C ALA A 1021 38.64 21.13 -0.83
N LEU A 1022 37.90 20.22 -0.19
CA LEU A 1022 36.60 20.55 0.43
C LEU A 1022 36.77 21.54 1.59
N ASN A 1023 37.78 21.36 2.44
CA ASN A 1023 38.01 22.24 3.59
C ASN A 1023 38.36 23.67 3.13
N ILE A 1024 39.25 23.81 2.14
CA ILE A 1024 39.60 25.12 1.56
C ILE A 1024 38.37 25.78 0.92
N TRP A 1025 37.57 25.01 0.18
CA TRP A 1025 36.32 25.53 -0.39
C TRP A 1025 35.34 26.02 0.67
N GLN A 1026 35.12 25.24 1.73
CA GLN A 1026 34.23 25.62 2.84
C GLN A 1026 34.72 26.87 3.57
N LYS A 1027 36.03 27.00 3.79
CA LYS A 1027 36.62 28.20 4.39
C LYS A 1027 36.49 29.44 3.50
N CYS A 1028 36.76 29.31 2.19
CA CYS A 1028 36.74 30.43 1.26
C CYS A 1028 35.33 30.89 0.91
N SER A 1029 34.42 29.95 0.64
CA SER A 1029 33.06 30.25 0.17
C SER A 1029 32.04 30.37 1.30
N LYS A 1030 32.32 29.82 2.49
CA LYS A 1030 31.37 29.59 3.59
C LYS A 1030 30.14 28.75 3.21
N LYS A 1031 30.21 27.99 2.12
CA LYS A 1031 29.12 27.15 1.62
C LYS A 1031 29.33 25.68 1.96
N SER A 1032 28.26 24.89 1.91
CA SER A 1032 28.27 23.48 2.29
C SER A 1032 28.91 22.60 1.22
N LYS A 1033 29.14 21.32 1.56
CA LYS A 1033 29.59 20.30 0.60
C LYS A 1033 28.59 20.04 -0.54
N PHE A 1034 27.30 20.30 -0.31
CA PHE A 1034 26.26 20.14 -1.32
C PHE A 1034 26.34 21.27 -2.35
N ASP A 1035 26.53 22.50 -1.87
CA ASP A 1035 26.77 23.67 -2.72
C ASP A 1035 28.04 23.50 -3.56
N PHE A 1036 29.07 22.86 -2.99
CA PHE A 1036 30.30 22.54 -3.70
C PHE A 1036 30.06 21.57 -4.87
N ALA A 1037 29.34 20.48 -4.61
CA ALA A 1037 29.00 19.50 -5.63
C ALA A 1037 28.15 20.12 -6.76
N GLU A 1038 27.14 20.91 -6.39
CA GLU A 1038 26.25 21.58 -7.35
C GLU A 1038 26.98 22.66 -8.18
N GLN A 1039 27.79 23.53 -7.54
CA GLN A 1039 28.48 24.63 -8.24
C GLN A 1039 29.69 24.16 -9.05
N SER A 1040 30.36 23.09 -8.63
CA SER A 1040 31.46 22.51 -9.41
C SER A 1040 30.96 21.74 -10.64
N GLY A 1041 29.75 21.17 -10.58
CA GLY A 1041 29.22 20.31 -11.65
C GLY A 1041 29.95 18.97 -11.82
N ILE A 1042 30.96 18.71 -10.98
CA ILE A 1042 31.78 17.49 -11.00
C ILE A 1042 31.04 16.35 -10.30
N TRP A 1043 30.32 16.68 -9.21
CA TRP A 1043 29.64 15.71 -8.35
C TRP A 1043 28.14 15.97 -8.32
N ARG A 1044 27.32 14.92 -8.41
CA ARG A 1044 25.85 15.07 -8.44
C ARG A 1044 25.23 15.05 -7.05
N VAL A 1045 24.31 15.97 -6.79
CA VAL A 1045 23.51 16.04 -5.57
C VAL A 1045 22.14 15.39 -5.82
N HIS A 1046 21.70 14.52 -4.91
CA HIS A 1046 20.41 13.85 -4.98
C HIS A 1046 19.57 14.21 -3.75
N LEU A 1047 18.25 14.26 -3.92
CA LEU A 1047 17.31 14.46 -2.82
C LEU A 1047 16.73 13.10 -2.42
N ASP A 1048 17.03 12.63 -1.20
CA ASP A 1048 16.49 11.39 -0.66
C ASP A 1048 15.78 11.66 0.66
N ARG A 1049 14.50 11.28 0.74
CA ARG A 1049 13.63 11.41 1.93
C ARG A 1049 13.84 12.73 2.69
N SER A 1050 13.74 13.86 2.01
CA SER A 1050 13.88 15.24 2.53
C SER A 1050 15.28 15.72 2.95
N SER A 1051 16.36 14.98 2.64
CA SER A 1051 17.75 15.41 2.89
C SER A 1051 18.61 15.37 1.61
N LEU A 1052 19.47 16.38 1.41
CA LEU A 1052 20.42 16.41 0.29
C LEU A 1052 21.56 15.40 0.55
N GLN A 1053 21.92 14.61 -0.45
CA GLN A 1053 23.00 13.62 -0.37
C GLN A 1053 23.95 13.69 -1.59
N THR A 1054 25.23 13.41 -1.34
CA THR A 1054 26.31 13.39 -2.32
C THR A 1054 26.97 12.00 -2.37
N ARG A 1055 26.17 10.96 -2.66
CA ARG A 1055 26.55 9.54 -2.53
C ARG A 1055 27.86 9.12 -3.23
N THR A 1056 28.28 9.82 -4.29
CA THR A 1056 29.54 9.54 -4.99
C THR A 1056 30.72 10.32 -4.43
N LEU A 1057 30.54 11.58 -4.03
CA LEU A 1057 31.59 12.42 -3.42
C LEU A 1057 31.93 11.97 -2.00
N ASP A 1058 30.92 11.56 -1.21
CA ASP A 1058 31.11 11.14 0.19
C ASP A 1058 32.04 9.91 0.33
N LYS A 1059 32.19 9.13 -0.74
CA LYS A 1059 33.10 7.97 -0.81
C LYS A 1059 34.58 8.37 -0.91
N TYR A 1060 34.90 9.61 -1.24
CA TYR A 1060 36.29 10.05 -1.47
C TYR A 1060 36.93 10.71 -0.23
N PHE A 1061 36.22 10.75 0.91
CA PHE A 1061 36.72 11.35 2.16
C PHE A 1061 37.25 10.35 3.19
N SER A 1062 37.16 9.04 2.94
CA SER A 1062 37.78 8.00 3.78
C SER A 1062 38.42 6.93 2.91
N ILE A 1063 39.53 6.36 3.39
CA ILE A 1063 40.25 5.27 2.71
C ILE A 1063 39.35 4.01 2.60
N ASP A 1064 38.54 3.74 3.63
CA ASP A 1064 37.65 2.57 3.71
C ASP A 1064 36.49 2.64 2.71
N THR A 1065 36.08 3.85 2.31
CA THR A 1065 34.96 4.09 1.39
C THR A 1065 35.41 4.45 -0.03
N LEU A 1066 36.71 4.68 -0.24
CA LEU A 1066 37.30 5.03 -1.52
C LEU A 1066 37.16 3.86 -2.52
N PRO A 1067 36.59 4.09 -3.72
CA PRO A 1067 36.48 3.05 -4.74
C PRO A 1067 37.84 2.46 -5.12
N GLN A 1068 37.89 1.15 -5.40
CA GLN A 1068 39.14 0.47 -5.80
C GLN A 1068 39.84 1.10 -7.01
N ASN A 1069 39.06 1.68 -7.93
CA ASN A 1069 39.55 2.50 -9.03
C ASN A 1069 38.98 3.93 -8.90
N PRO A 1070 39.70 4.86 -8.22
CA PRO A 1070 39.27 6.24 -8.07
C PRO A 1070 39.15 6.93 -9.44
N ARG A 1071 38.11 7.75 -9.62
CA ARG A 1071 37.95 8.58 -10.83
C ARG A 1071 38.93 9.75 -10.78
N TRP A 1072 40.19 9.49 -11.09
CA TRP A 1072 41.28 10.45 -10.92
C TRP A 1072 41.07 11.76 -11.68
N ARG A 1073 40.36 11.75 -12.82
CA ARG A 1073 39.98 12.96 -13.56
C ARG A 1073 39.07 13.87 -12.76
N ASP A 1074 38.06 13.30 -12.10
CA ASP A 1074 37.12 14.04 -11.26
C ASP A 1074 37.81 14.56 -9.99
N VAL A 1075 38.75 13.78 -9.43
CA VAL A 1075 39.59 14.18 -8.29
C VAL A 1075 40.46 15.39 -8.64
N LEU A 1076 41.19 15.34 -9.75
CA LEU A 1076 42.03 16.48 -10.18
C LEU A 1076 41.19 17.69 -10.55
N ALA A 1077 40.06 17.49 -11.25
CA ALA A 1077 39.13 18.58 -11.57
C ALA A 1077 38.56 19.23 -10.30
N THR A 1078 38.36 18.47 -9.23
CA THR A 1078 37.89 18.98 -7.92
C THR A 1078 38.93 19.92 -7.31
N ALA A 1079 40.21 19.54 -7.31
CA ALA A 1079 41.28 20.39 -6.82
C ALA A 1079 41.47 21.65 -7.70
N ASP A 1080 41.42 21.51 -9.02
CA ASP A 1080 41.55 22.63 -9.96
C ASP A 1080 40.39 23.62 -9.85
N TYR A 1081 39.17 23.13 -9.61
CA TYR A 1081 38.02 24.00 -9.37
C TYR A 1081 38.23 24.87 -8.13
N VAL A 1082 38.70 24.29 -7.02
CA VAL A 1082 38.98 25.03 -5.77
C VAL A 1082 40.12 26.04 -5.96
N LEU A 1083 41.19 25.66 -6.65
CA LEU A 1083 42.32 26.56 -6.95
C LEU A 1083 41.91 27.77 -7.81
N ASN A 1084 40.95 27.61 -8.71
CA ASN A 1084 40.49 28.68 -9.60
C ASN A 1084 39.45 29.61 -8.96
N HIS A 1085 38.73 29.14 -7.93
CA HIS A 1085 37.61 29.89 -7.32
C HIS A 1085 37.93 30.44 -5.92
N CYS A 1086 39.10 30.13 -5.34
CA CYS A 1086 39.56 30.69 -4.07
C CYS A 1086 40.69 31.70 -4.29
N ALA A 1087 40.56 32.92 -3.77
CA ALA A 1087 41.55 33.99 -3.97
C ALA A 1087 42.81 33.78 -3.10
N GLU A 1088 43.99 34.10 -3.66
CA GLU A 1088 45.34 33.86 -3.08
C GLU A 1088 45.69 34.63 -1.79
N GLY A 1089 44.73 35.25 -1.09
CA GLY A 1089 44.95 36.05 0.13
C GLY A 1089 45.36 35.22 1.36
N ASP A 1090 44.61 35.29 2.46
CA ASP A 1090 44.94 34.64 3.74
C ASP A 1090 45.15 33.11 3.68
N MET A 1091 44.78 32.45 2.58
CA MET A 1091 44.92 31.00 2.36
C MET A 1091 46.05 30.62 1.39
N GLN A 1092 47.00 31.53 1.11
CA GLN A 1092 48.09 31.29 0.15
C GLN A 1092 48.89 30.01 0.44
N THR A 1093 49.13 29.70 1.72
CA THR A 1093 49.83 28.48 2.15
C THR A 1093 49.00 27.22 1.90
N GLU A 1094 47.70 27.26 2.18
CA GLU A 1094 46.78 26.12 2.00
C GLU A 1094 46.55 25.83 0.50
N LEU A 1095 46.41 26.86 -0.34
CA LEU A 1095 46.30 26.72 -1.79
C LEU A 1095 47.58 26.18 -2.42
N LYS A 1096 48.76 26.57 -1.91
CA LYS A 1096 50.05 26.04 -2.37
C LYS A 1096 50.22 24.55 -2.00
N ALA A 1097 49.76 24.15 -0.81
CA ALA A 1097 49.75 22.74 -0.39
C ALA A 1097 48.80 21.91 -1.25
N LEU A 1098 47.58 22.41 -1.52
CA LEU A 1098 46.61 21.75 -2.39
C LEU A 1098 47.15 21.56 -3.82
N LYS A 1099 47.84 22.57 -4.36
CA LYS A 1099 48.50 22.49 -5.67
C LYS A 1099 49.59 21.42 -5.71
N SER A 1100 50.39 21.32 -4.64
CA SER A 1100 51.42 20.28 -4.50
C SER A 1100 50.84 18.87 -4.47
N LEU A 1101 49.78 18.66 -3.67
CA LEU A 1101 49.10 17.35 -3.58
C LEU A 1101 48.44 16.97 -4.91
N ARG A 1102 47.83 17.93 -5.62
CA ARG A 1102 47.27 17.71 -6.95
C ARG A 1102 48.35 17.26 -7.94
N ASP A 1103 49.49 17.94 -7.95
CA ASP A 1103 50.60 17.60 -8.86
C ASP A 1103 51.21 16.23 -8.51
N GLN A 1104 51.27 15.87 -7.22
CA GLN A 1104 51.70 14.55 -6.76
C GLN A 1104 50.74 13.44 -7.20
N VAL A 1105 49.43 13.59 -7.02
CA VAL A 1105 48.42 12.64 -7.50
C VAL A 1105 48.48 12.51 -9.02
N LYS A 1106 48.64 13.62 -9.75
CA LYS A 1106 48.77 13.61 -11.22
C LYS A 1106 50.02 12.86 -11.68
N GLN A 1107 51.15 13.04 -11.00
CA GLN A 1107 52.40 12.34 -11.32
C GLN A 1107 52.27 10.84 -11.03
N MET A 1108 51.69 10.45 -9.89
CA MET A 1108 51.45 9.05 -9.53
C MET A 1108 50.54 8.33 -10.54
N VAL A 1109 49.51 9.01 -11.08
CA VAL A 1109 48.65 8.46 -12.14
C VAL A 1109 49.41 8.27 -13.45
N LEU A 1110 50.27 9.22 -13.83
CA LEU A 1110 51.07 9.14 -15.06
C LEU A 1110 52.13 8.03 -14.98
N ASP A 1111 52.78 7.89 -13.83
CA ASP A 1111 53.77 6.84 -13.57
C ASP A 1111 53.13 5.44 -13.51
N GLY A 1112 51.88 5.35 -13.05
CA GLY A 1112 51.08 4.12 -13.09
C GLY A 1112 50.63 3.72 -14.51
N ALA A 1113 50.27 4.70 -15.35
CA ALA A 1113 49.85 4.45 -16.74
C ALA A 1113 51.01 4.02 -17.65
N ALA A 1114 52.24 4.47 -17.38
CA ALA A 1114 53.44 4.08 -18.14
C ALA A 1114 53.90 2.63 -17.89
N LYS A 1115 53.40 1.96 -16.84
CA LYS A 1115 53.70 0.54 -16.52
C LYS A 1115 52.78 -0.47 -17.19
N ILE A 1116 51.69 -0.03 -17.82
CA ILE A 1116 50.68 -0.88 -18.48
C ILE A 1116 50.84 -0.85 -20.02
N GLY A 1117 51.77 -0.04 -20.54
CA GLY A 1117 52.08 0.11 -21.96
C GLY A 1117 53.19 -0.80 -22.46
#